data_AF-A0A5M5D7P2-F1
#
_entry.id   AF-A0A5M5D7P2-F1
#
_cell.length_a   1.000
_cell.length_b   1.000
_cell.length_c   1.000
_cell.angle_alpha   90.00
_cell.angle_beta   90.00
_cell.angle_gamma   90.00
#
_symmetry.space_group_name_H-M   'P 1'
#
loop_
_entity.id
_entity.type
_entity.pdbx_description
1 polymer ?
#
loop_
_entity_poly.entity_id
_entity_poly.type
_entity_poly.pdbx_seq_one_letter_code
_entity_poly.pdbx_strand_id
1 'polypeptide(L)'
;MKNKKQLINLLQKDSKKIIKLCFLFFVFNLLTFTEANAQTGKVSINLKNASVKELFSAIESQTSYRFSYRKAEVDNKKRITVSVKNGELKDLLVRELTKLHLSYIVQDNKIIVTPVTAPRPSNQSNKITGKVVDANSEPIVGATIKEQGTANGTITDIDGNFSFVVSPNAIIEISYIGYQGKQVKTTSEKSMFITLKEDAELLDEVVIVGYGIQKKVNLTGAVSVVDSKTIQNRPITNVTQALQGAQGVYVNSAAGAQPGNDAATIRIRGMGTFSGAGNDPLFLIDGVPGTLTDVNPSDIASISVLKDAASASIYGSRAANGVVLVTTKKAEAGQFSVSYNNSFGLQQITYLPDAVWDPILYMKGFDKAYENEGKAPLYADIIEEYKEGMKVDPYTYPATNWFDLYFRDAFIQEHNIRISGGNEHIQTGLSIGYLDQEGVVKFTDAKKVSINFNSTVKYGQFKAGINVSANYRNYNEPHYGISDYMQLAMRALPVMTPYLADGSYGRSWVVTPGQNTFGNMLACKDGENNYKQTRIVSSAFAEYVFPYDIKYNVTLGIRKVDLTRRYFQPATYTYNPKTLEPQKMIANTTAMNTANDDINPSISQTINWSHKFNGKHDISALLGMNYEEFNAWSFSARGQDGYLDNELTEVGLATTFLKPSSSSSKVRLLSYFGRLNYDYADRYLFEMNLRYDGSSRFAKKHRWGLFPSFSAGWRIDQEHFMENAQNWLSNLKMRVSWGQLGNQSIGLFQYTPVMNSGVNYIFGNVPATGYAVTQAADPKISWETTTITNLALDFGIFNNSLSGSIEFFKKRTKDILRSVNQPSQVGNLTGAMRNIGTVDNTGFEANLAYRNTIGKFNYNIYGNVTYVKNEVVNIGGDDMINGRRITREGYPIDAYYLYICDGIFQSEDQVKHHAFQSVNTHAGDLIFRDVSGPEGVPDGQITEDDRIVTGSSVPDFTYSFGLNLDYKRIGLNVFFQGVSGISTYPTHNLVYPYANGAGVTYEWLKKAWTPENTGGGFPRLLTTNSQHDNYTKSSTFWLRDASYLRLKNIQLTYDFPKKWITPLKIAALKVFVNAENLLTFSDFDIFDPERSLTSDYIWSYPSVKSFTGGLNITF
;
A
#
# COMPACT_ATOMS: atom_id res chain seq x y z
N MET A 1 20.61 -5.27 -41.11
CA MET A 1 20.95 -4.13 -40.21
C MET A 1 20.22 -2.81 -40.50
N LYS A 2 19.54 -2.60 -41.63
CA LYS A 2 18.79 -1.34 -41.90
C LYS A 2 17.43 -1.19 -41.19
N ASN A 3 16.77 -2.28 -40.77
CA ASN A 3 15.47 -2.22 -40.07
C ASN A 3 15.55 -1.96 -38.55
N LYS A 4 16.73 -2.15 -37.91
CA LYS A 4 16.89 -1.92 -36.46
C LYS A 4 17.05 -0.44 -36.10
N LYS A 5 17.63 0.37 -37.01
CA LYS A 5 17.76 1.84 -36.84
C LYS A 5 16.45 2.60 -37.07
N GLN A 6 15.51 2.07 -37.85
CA GLN A 6 14.20 2.72 -38.06
C GLN A 6 13.24 2.50 -36.89
N LEU A 7 13.23 1.32 -36.27
CA LEU A 7 12.37 1.03 -35.11
C LEU A 7 12.79 1.81 -33.84
N ILE A 8 14.11 1.91 -33.60
CA ILE A 8 14.66 2.69 -32.48
C ILE A 8 14.47 4.20 -32.70
N ASN A 9 14.54 4.68 -33.96
CA ASN A 9 14.26 6.08 -34.28
C ASN A 9 12.78 6.46 -34.19
N LEU A 10 11.84 5.53 -34.37
CA LEU A 10 10.42 5.77 -34.13
C LEU A 10 10.11 5.83 -32.63
N LEU A 11 10.60 4.86 -31.84
CA LEU A 11 10.40 4.82 -30.39
C LEU A 11 11.07 5.99 -29.65
N GLN A 12 12.25 6.43 -30.09
CA GLN A 12 12.91 7.62 -29.55
C GLN A 12 12.31 8.94 -30.06
N LYS A 13 11.71 8.98 -31.27
CA LYS A 13 11.04 10.20 -31.75
C LYS A 13 9.73 10.46 -31.00
N ASP A 14 8.96 9.42 -30.68
CA ASP A 14 7.67 9.60 -30.03
C ASP A 14 7.83 9.92 -28.53
N SER A 15 8.77 9.27 -27.84
CA SER A 15 9.14 9.63 -26.46
C SER A 15 9.80 11.00 -26.38
N LYS A 16 10.70 11.39 -27.30
CA LYS A 16 11.24 12.77 -27.34
C LYS A 16 10.19 13.80 -27.74
N LYS A 17 9.19 13.48 -28.57
CA LYS A 17 8.09 14.39 -28.91
C LYS A 17 7.12 14.55 -27.75
N ILE A 18 6.79 13.48 -27.02
CA ILE A 18 5.97 13.55 -25.81
C ILE A 18 6.73 14.29 -24.70
N ILE A 19 8.01 14.00 -24.47
CA ILE A 19 8.84 14.76 -23.52
C ILE A 19 9.00 16.21 -23.97
N LYS A 20 9.19 16.49 -25.27
CA LYS A 20 9.21 17.88 -25.77
C LYS A 20 7.85 18.54 -25.69
N LEU A 21 6.73 17.84 -25.81
CA LEU A 21 5.37 18.39 -25.69
C LEU A 21 5.01 18.61 -24.23
N CYS A 22 5.37 17.71 -23.33
CA CYS A 22 5.27 17.86 -21.88
C CYS A 22 6.23 18.93 -21.36
N PHE A 23 7.44 19.03 -21.91
CA PHE A 23 8.39 20.12 -21.62
C PHE A 23 7.92 21.43 -22.25
N LEU A 24 7.31 21.43 -23.45
CA LEU A 24 6.68 22.62 -24.02
C LEU A 24 5.49 23.04 -23.17
N PHE A 25 4.64 22.12 -22.70
CA PHE A 25 3.53 22.40 -21.79
C PHE A 25 4.02 22.85 -20.42
N PHE A 26 5.09 22.25 -19.88
CA PHE A 26 5.70 22.62 -18.62
C PHE A 26 6.36 24.01 -18.72
N VAL A 27 7.05 24.30 -19.84
CA VAL A 27 7.60 25.61 -20.16
C VAL A 27 6.49 26.61 -20.48
N PHE A 28 5.38 26.24 -21.14
CA PHE A 28 4.22 27.11 -21.35
C PHE A 28 3.54 27.45 -20.02
N ASN A 29 3.45 26.48 -19.09
CA ASN A 29 2.88 26.69 -17.76
C ASN A 29 3.84 27.51 -16.87
N LEU A 30 5.16 27.30 -16.97
CA LEU A 30 6.17 28.13 -16.29
C LEU A 30 6.26 29.55 -16.88
N LEU A 31 6.01 29.71 -18.19
CA LEU A 31 5.92 31.01 -18.84
C LEU A 31 4.60 31.73 -18.54
N THR A 32 3.58 31.04 -18.03
CA THR A 32 2.39 31.69 -17.44
C THR A 32 2.54 32.04 -15.96
N PHE A 33 3.69 31.75 -15.34
CA PHE A 33 4.07 32.21 -14.00
C PHE A 33 4.90 33.50 -13.99
N THR A 34 4.93 34.26 -15.09
CA THR A 34 5.25 35.69 -14.99
C THR A 34 3.98 36.40 -14.57
N GLU A 35 3.91 36.84 -13.32
CA GLU A 35 3.02 37.93 -12.94
C GLU A 35 3.25 39.08 -13.93
N ALA A 36 2.33 39.27 -14.86
CA ALA A 36 2.16 40.56 -15.51
C ALA A 36 1.57 41.50 -14.46
N ASN A 37 2.41 41.96 -13.52
CA ASN A 37 2.11 43.14 -12.73
C ASN A 37 2.08 44.34 -13.69
N ALA A 38 0.92 44.55 -14.30
CA ALA A 38 0.63 45.64 -15.22
C ALA A 38 0.52 46.98 -14.48
N GLN A 39 1.60 47.46 -13.85
CA GLN A 39 1.69 48.83 -13.29
C GLN A 39 3.06 49.52 -13.49
N THR A 40 4.02 48.95 -14.21
CA THR A 40 5.36 49.54 -14.39
C THR A 40 5.65 49.98 -15.83
N GLY A 41 5.03 51.07 -16.28
CA GLY A 41 5.44 51.79 -17.48
C GLY A 41 6.27 53.01 -17.10
N LYS A 42 7.50 53.18 -17.63
CA LYS A 42 8.27 54.43 -17.49
C LYS A 42 8.01 55.33 -18.69
N VAL A 43 7.82 56.63 -18.45
CA VAL A 43 7.59 57.63 -19.50
C VAL A 43 8.52 58.83 -19.34
N SER A 44 8.89 59.44 -20.46
CA SER A 44 9.62 60.70 -20.50
C SER A 44 8.78 61.74 -21.24
N ILE A 45 8.22 62.70 -20.50
CA ILE A 45 7.28 63.70 -21.04
C ILE A 45 7.80 65.10 -20.73
N ASN A 46 7.94 65.90 -21.77
CA ASN A 46 8.27 67.33 -21.66
C ASN A 46 7.26 68.14 -22.48
N LEU A 47 6.20 68.60 -21.81
CA LEU A 47 5.12 69.38 -22.38
C LEU A 47 5.05 70.72 -21.65
N LYS A 48 5.01 71.82 -22.41
CA LYS A 48 4.83 73.17 -21.86
C LYS A 48 3.49 73.73 -22.33
N ASN A 49 2.66 74.17 -21.40
CA ASN A 49 1.35 74.75 -21.68
C ASN A 49 0.52 73.86 -22.64
N ALA A 50 0.42 72.57 -22.37
CA ALA A 50 -0.29 71.59 -23.18
C ALA A 50 -1.69 71.29 -22.62
N SER A 51 -2.60 70.84 -23.48
CA SER A 51 -3.89 70.28 -23.09
C SER A 51 -3.72 68.89 -22.46
N VAL A 52 -4.72 68.47 -21.70
CA VAL A 52 -4.74 67.12 -21.09
C VAL A 52 -4.75 66.02 -22.17
N LYS A 53 -5.35 66.29 -23.34
CA LYS A 53 -5.30 65.40 -24.50
C LYS A 53 -3.88 65.21 -25.02
N GLU A 54 -3.10 66.29 -25.08
CA GLU A 54 -1.69 66.22 -25.50
C GLU A 54 -0.84 65.41 -24.51
N LEU A 55 -1.15 65.47 -23.20
CA LEU A 55 -0.55 64.55 -22.22
C LEU A 55 -0.93 63.10 -22.48
N PHE A 56 -2.22 62.82 -22.73
CA PHE A 56 -2.66 61.45 -23.04
C PHE A 56 -1.97 60.93 -24.29
N SER A 57 -1.97 61.68 -25.40
CA SER A 57 -1.27 61.28 -26.62
C SER A 57 0.23 61.06 -26.41
N ALA A 58 0.88 61.86 -25.57
CA ALA A 58 2.31 61.70 -25.26
C ALA A 58 2.61 60.44 -24.41
N ILE A 59 1.64 59.97 -23.61
CA ILE A 59 1.71 58.71 -22.88
C ILE A 59 1.40 57.54 -23.81
N GLU A 60 0.37 57.65 -24.64
CA GLU A 60 -0.03 56.61 -25.59
C GLU A 60 1.02 56.34 -26.68
N SER A 61 1.88 57.31 -26.98
CA SER A 61 2.99 57.13 -27.94
C SER A 61 4.18 56.38 -27.35
N GLN A 62 4.28 56.30 -26.02
CA GLN A 62 5.39 55.67 -25.29
C GLN A 62 4.96 54.39 -24.56
N THR A 63 3.68 54.06 -24.52
CA THR A 63 3.12 52.94 -23.75
C THR A 63 2.06 52.19 -24.56
N SER A 64 1.73 50.97 -24.15
CA SER A 64 0.64 50.18 -24.75
C SER A 64 -0.75 50.62 -24.30
N TYR A 65 -0.86 51.63 -23.42
CA TYR A 65 -2.13 52.10 -22.87
C TYR A 65 -2.87 53.03 -23.84
N ARG A 66 -4.21 52.99 -23.79
CA ARG A 66 -5.12 53.93 -24.47
C ARG A 66 -6.03 54.64 -23.48
N PHE A 67 -6.22 55.94 -23.62
CA PHE A 67 -7.08 56.73 -22.74
C PHE A 67 -8.52 56.74 -23.25
N SER A 68 -9.46 56.50 -22.34
CA SER A 68 -10.89 56.66 -22.58
C SER A 68 -11.45 57.68 -21.60
N TYR A 69 -12.17 58.69 -22.11
CA TYR A 69 -12.70 59.77 -21.30
C TYR A 69 -13.88 60.45 -21.99
N ARG A 70 -14.75 61.11 -21.21
CA ARG A 70 -15.79 61.98 -21.76
C ARG A 70 -15.18 63.33 -22.14
N LYS A 71 -15.32 63.78 -23.40
CA LYS A 71 -14.78 65.06 -23.88
C LYS A 71 -15.14 66.25 -22.97
N ALA A 72 -16.39 66.32 -22.51
CA ALA A 72 -16.86 67.39 -21.62
C ALA A 72 -16.04 67.53 -20.33
N GLU A 73 -15.46 66.42 -19.84
CA GLU A 73 -14.71 66.38 -18.57
C GLU A 73 -13.22 66.72 -18.74
N VAL A 74 -12.70 66.70 -19.97
CA VAL A 74 -11.26 66.85 -20.26
C VAL A 74 -10.96 68.11 -21.07
N ASP A 75 -11.86 68.52 -21.98
CA ASP A 75 -11.61 69.59 -22.95
C ASP A 75 -11.52 70.98 -22.31
N ASN A 76 -12.21 71.20 -21.19
CA ASN A 76 -12.25 72.48 -20.46
C ASN A 76 -11.29 72.55 -19.27
N LYS A 77 -10.36 71.59 -19.13
CA LYS A 77 -9.41 71.57 -18.02
C LYS A 77 -8.25 72.53 -18.27
N LYS A 78 -7.68 73.07 -17.18
CA LYS A 78 -6.53 73.99 -17.24
C LYS A 78 -5.37 73.34 -18.00
N ARG A 79 -4.68 74.12 -18.83
CA ARG A 79 -3.47 73.67 -19.53
C ARG A 79 -2.38 73.32 -18.50
N ILE A 80 -1.60 72.30 -18.83
CA ILE A 80 -0.59 71.70 -17.94
C ILE A 80 0.81 71.87 -18.51
N THR A 81 1.77 71.97 -17.59
CA THR A 81 3.20 71.91 -17.91
C THR A 81 3.77 70.73 -17.14
N VAL A 82 4.32 69.75 -17.87
CA VAL A 82 4.82 68.48 -17.33
C VAL A 82 6.23 68.28 -17.85
N SER A 83 7.20 68.16 -16.94
CA SER A 83 8.57 67.77 -17.27
C SER A 83 8.98 66.59 -16.38
N VAL A 84 9.09 65.41 -16.98
CA VAL A 84 9.46 64.16 -16.33
C VAL A 84 10.39 63.40 -17.27
N LYS A 85 11.54 62.96 -16.78
CA LYS A 85 12.48 62.10 -17.51
C LYS A 85 12.54 60.76 -16.78
N ASN A 86 12.18 59.68 -17.47
CA ASN A 86 12.21 58.30 -16.97
C ASN A 86 11.38 58.07 -15.67
N GLY A 87 10.21 58.71 -15.55
CA GLY A 87 9.34 58.59 -14.37
C GLY A 87 8.29 57.49 -14.49
N GLU A 88 7.78 56.99 -13.36
CA GLU A 88 6.70 56.00 -13.35
C GLU A 88 5.39 56.61 -13.83
N LEU A 89 4.69 55.91 -14.72
CA LEU A 89 3.43 56.35 -15.30
C LEU A 89 2.35 56.55 -14.23
N LYS A 90 2.30 55.67 -13.23
CA LYS A 90 1.36 55.74 -12.09
C LYS A 90 1.50 57.07 -11.35
N ASP A 91 2.72 57.43 -10.99
CA ASP A 91 3.02 58.66 -10.25
C ASP A 91 2.70 59.89 -11.09
N LEU A 92 3.02 59.85 -12.39
CA LEU A 92 2.69 60.92 -13.32
C LEU A 92 1.17 61.13 -13.41
N LEU A 93 0.39 60.05 -13.56
CA LEU A 93 -1.07 60.13 -13.68
C LEU A 93 -1.71 60.62 -12.39
N VAL A 94 -1.30 60.09 -11.23
CA VAL A 94 -1.78 60.57 -9.93
C VAL A 94 -1.47 62.05 -9.76
N ARG A 95 -0.24 62.47 -10.05
CA ARG A 95 0.20 63.85 -9.85
C ARG A 95 -0.52 64.84 -10.77
N GLU A 96 -0.69 64.52 -12.06
CA GLU A 96 -1.27 65.47 -13.01
C GLU A 96 -2.79 65.42 -13.06
N LEU A 97 -3.44 64.25 -12.94
CA LEU A 97 -4.90 64.17 -12.99
C LEU A 97 -5.55 64.73 -11.71
N THR A 98 -4.92 64.56 -10.55
CA THR A 98 -5.43 65.12 -9.28
C THR A 98 -5.49 66.65 -9.34
N LYS A 99 -4.48 67.33 -9.93
CA LYS A 99 -4.49 68.79 -10.13
C LYS A 99 -5.68 69.27 -10.98
N LEU A 100 -6.20 68.38 -11.83
CA LEU A 100 -7.30 68.64 -12.75
C LEU A 100 -8.66 68.17 -12.24
N HIS A 101 -8.72 67.67 -10.98
CA HIS A 101 -9.90 67.04 -10.39
C HIS A 101 -10.40 65.86 -11.22
N LEU A 102 -9.46 65.08 -11.77
CA LEU A 102 -9.69 63.86 -12.51
C LEU A 102 -9.05 62.68 -11.76
N SER A 103 -9.68 61.52 -11.83
CA SER A 103 -9.17 60.23 -11.37
C SER A 103 -9.09 59.27 -12.55
N TYR A 104 -8.41 58.14 -12.36
CA TYR A 104 -8.34 57.12 -13.40
C TYR A 104 -8.51 55.72 -12.82
N ILE A 105 -9.04 54.83 -13.66
CA ILE A 105 -9.08 53.39 -13.42
C ILE A 105 -8.35 52.73 -14.59
N VAL A 106 -7.43 51.82 -14.28
CA VAL A 106 -6.75 51.00 -15.28
C VAL A 106 -7.54 49.70 -15.42
N GLN A 107 -7.97 49.40 -16.64
CA GLN A 107 -8.62 48.14 -16.97
C GLN A 107 -7.96 47.59 -18.25
N ASP A 108 -7.21 46.50 -18.09
CA ASP A 108 -6.34 45.93 -19.13
C ASP A 108 -5.38 46.97 -19.73
N ASN A 109 -5.45 47.23 -21.03
CA ASN A 109 -4.65 48.24 -21.73
C ASN A 109 -5.37 49.59 -21.87
N LYS A 110 -6.47 49.83 -21.15
CA LYS A 110 -7.21 51.09 -21.19
C LYS A 110 -7.11 51.83 -19.85
N ILE A 111 -6.86 53.13 -19.94
CA ILE A 111 -6.90 54.06 -18.80
C ILE A 111 -8.18 54.88 -18.94
N ILE A 112 -9.17 54.60 -18.09
CA ILE A 112 -10.45 55.31 -18.08
C ILE A 112 -10.34 56.49 -17.13
N VAL A 113 -10.45 57.70 -17.65
CA VAL A 113 -10.36 58.94 -16.86
C VAL A 113 -11.75 59.46 -16.54
N THR A 114 -12.01 59.70 -15.26
CA THR A 114 -13.31 60.14 -14.74
C THR A 114 -13.13 61.35 -13.82
N PRO A 115 -14.11 62.26 -13.70
CA PRO A 115 -14.05 63.34 -12.72
C PRO A 115 -14.02 62.77 -11.30
N VAL A 116 -13.22 63.39 -10.43
CA VAL A 116 -13.24 63.09 -8.99
C VAL A 116 -14.63 63.45 -8.48
N THR A 117 -15.45 62.45 -8.18
CA THR A 117 -16.80 62.66 -7.65
C THR A 117 -16.65 63.04 -6.18
N ALA A 118 -17.11 64.24 -5.81
CA ALA A 118 -17.34 64.55 -4.40
C ALA A 118 -18.35 63.52 -3.84
N PRO A 119 -18.16 63.04 -2.59
CA PRO A 119 -19.01 62.01 -2.03
C PRO A 119 -20.46 62.50 -1.99
N ARG A 120 -21.36 61.80 -2.69
CA ARG A 120 -22.80 61.94 -2.50
C ARG A 120 -23.17 61.37 -1.12
N PRO A 121 -24.05 62.02 -0.34
CA PRO A 121 -24.53 61.48 0.92
C PRO A 121 -25.51 60.32 0.70
N SER A 122 -25.31 59.30 1.56
CA SER A 122 -26.15 58.15 1.97
C SER A 122 -26.77 57.23 0.91
N ASN A 123 -26.23 56.01 0.84
CA ASN A 123 -26.97 54.88 1.39
C ASN A 123 -26.20 54.43 2.64
N GLN A 124 -26.89 54.32 3.78
CA GLN A 124 -26.30 53.89 5.05
C GLN A 124 -25.56 52.57 4.84
N SER A 125 -24.24 52.62 4.91
CA SER A 125 -23.39 51.44 4.93
C SER A 125 -22.84 51.33 6.35
N ASN A 126 -23.19 50.26 7.04
CA ASN A 126 -22.72 50.05 8.40
C ASN A 126 -21.34 49.41 8.31
N LYS A 127 -20.31 50.16 8.70
CA LYS A 127 -18.98 49.59 8.92
C LYS A 127 -19.02 48.80 10.22
N ILE A 128 -18.76 47.51 10.14
CA ILE A 128 -18.79 46.61 11.28
C ILE A 128 -17.40 46.11 11.55
N THR A 129 -17.03 46.16 12.82
CA THR A 129 -15.78 45.61 13.33
C THR A 129 -16.08 44.52 14.35
N GLY A 130 -15.19 43.56 14.49
CA GLY A 130 -15.34 42.51 15.49
C GLY A 130 -14.11 41.63 15.61
N LYS A 131 -14.17 40.66 16.53
CA LYS A 131 -13.11 39.66 16.78
C LYS A 131 -13.72 38.27 16.85
N VAL A 132 -13.12 37.32 16.15
CA VAL A 132 -13.49 35.91 16.17
C VAL A 132 -12.48 35.12 17.01
N VAL A 133 -12.99 34.35 17.98
CA VAL A 133 -12.18 33.50 18.86
C VAL A 133 -12.76 32.09 18.96
N ASP A 134 -11.95 31.15 19.41
CA ASP A 134 -12.39 29.81 19.76
C ASP A 134 -12.98 29.74 21.18
N ALA A 135 -13.41 28.56 21.62
CA ALA A 135 -13.93 28.32 22.96
C ALA A 135 -12.88 28.58 24.08
N ASN A 136 -11.59 28.60 23.75
CA ASN A 136 -10.48 28.91 24.65
C ASN A 136 -10.09 30.40 24.64
N SER A 137 -10.84 31.25 23.94
CA SER A 137 -10.53 32.67 23.71
C SER A 137 -9.25 32.92 22.89
N GLU A 138 -8.74 31.91 22.18
CA GLU A 138 -7.66 32.08 21.20
C GLU A 138 -8.23 32.70 19.90
N PRO A 139 -7.54 33.69 19.30
CA PRO A 139 -8.00 34.29 18.05
C PRO A 139 -8.03 33.31 16.89
N ILE A 140 -9.14 33.29 16.16
CA ILE A 140 -9.27 32.49 14.94
C ILE A 140 -8.82 33.36 13.77
N VAL A 141 -7.65 33.06 13.21
CA VAL A 141 -7.02 33.79 12.11
C VAL A 141 -7.45 33.21 10.77
N GLY A 142 -7.96 34.04 9.87
CA GLY A 142 -8.46 33.63 8.55
C GLY A 142 -9.88 33.07 8.54
N ALA A 143 -10.68 33.30 9.59
CA ALA A 143 -12.12 33.01 9.55
C ALA A 143 -12.78 33.85 8.45
N THR A 144 -13.56 33.21 7.59
CA THR A 144 -14.28 33.89 6.51
C THR A 144 -15.57 34.47 7.05
N ILE A 145 -15.76 35.77 6.91
CA ILE A 145 -17.00 36.48 7.23
C ILE A 145 -17.64 36.96 5.93
N LYS A 146 -18.87 36.55 5.67
CA LYS A 146 -19.59 36.87 4.43
C LYS A 146 -20.97 37.42 4.72
N GLU A 147 -21.37 38.48 4.03
CA GLU A 147 -22.75 38.96 4.05
C GLU A 147 -23.65 38.01 3.25
N GLN A 148 -24.64 37.43 3.93
CA GLN A 148 -25.48 36.36 3.38
C GLN A 148 -26.19 36.80 2.10
N GLY A 149 -26.12 35.98 1.05
CA GLY A 149 -26.73 36.26 -0.25
C GLY A 149 -25.92 37.20 -1.16
N THR A 150 -24.73 37.64 -0.76
CA THR A 150 -23.86 38.54 -1.55
C THR A 150 -22.46 37.96 -1.74
N ALA A 151 -21.64 38.57 -2.61
CA ALA A 151 -20.21 38.30 -2.71
C ALA A 151 -19.37 39.13 -1.72
N ASN A 152 -20.01 39.96 -0.90
CA ASN A 152 -19.35 40.88 0.03
C ASN A 152 -18.89 40.11 1.27
N GLY A 153 -17.59 40.18 1.58
CA GLY A 153 -17.01 39.44 2.70
C GLY A 153 -15.58 39.88 3.02
N THR A 154 -15.06 39.40 4.14
CA THR A 154 -13.71 39.67 4.62
C THR A 154 -13.18 38.44 5.38
N ILE A 155 -11.91 38.48 5.78
CA ILE A 155 -11.30 37.46 6.62
C ILE A 155 -10.77 38.10 7.90
N THR A 156 -10.69 37.33 8.99
CA THR A 156 -10.05 37.81 10.21
C THR A 156 -8.53 37.93 10.06
N ASP A 157 -7.97 38.96 10.69
CA ASP A 157 -6.54 39.18 10.81
C ASP A 157 -5.88 38.26 11.86
N ILE A 158 -4.59 38.49 12.13
CA ILE A 158 -3.77 37.69 13.04
C ILE A 158 -4.23 37.74 14.51
N ASP A 159 -4.93 38.80 14.89
CA ASP A 159 -5.49 38.98 16.23
C ASP A 159 -6.97 38.57 16.26
N GLY A 160 -7.45 37.93 15.20
CA GLY A 160 -8.83 37.47 15.01
C GLY A 160 -9.79 38.61 14.67
N ASN A 161 -9.31 39.84 14.43
CA ASN A 161 -10.19 40.97 14.16
C ASN A 161 -10.63 41.01 12.70
N PHE A 162 -11.82 41.53 12.45
CA PHE A 162 -12.31 41.82 11.11
C PHE A 162 -12.95 43.20 11.06
N SER A 163 -12.98 43.79 9.87
CA SER A 163 -13.64 45.04 9.59
C SER A 163 -14.14 45.07 8.14
N PHE A 164 -15.45 45.15 7.94
CA PHE A 164 -16.01 45.30 6.59
C PHE A 164 -17.36 46.02 6.61
N VAL A 165 -17.76 46.51 5.44
CA VAL A 165 -18.95 47.34 5.26
C VAL A 165 -20.08 46.47 4.74
N VAL A 166 -21.22 46.48 5.43
CA VAL A 166 -22.40 45.66 5.07
C VAL A 166 -23.66 46.51 5.04
N SER A 167 -24.72 45.94 4.45
CA SER A 167 -26.06 46.54 4.46
C SER A 167 -26.61 46.64 5.90
N PRO A 168 -27.43 47.66 6.23
CA PRO A 168 -28.07 47.75 7.54
C PRO A 168 -28.91 46.50 7.84
N ASN A 169 -28.76 45.92 9.04
CA ASN A 169 -29.40 44.66 9.47
C ASN A 169 -29.02 43.40 8.68
N ALA A 170 -27.91 43.41 7.92
CA ALA A 170 -27.40 42.23 7.24
C ALA A 170 -27.13 41.07 8.21
N ILE A 171 -27.32 39.84 7.74
CA ILE A 171 -26.85 38.63 8.43
C ILE A 171 -25.48 38.31 7.87
N ILE A 172 -24.50 38.16 8.75
CA ILE A 172 -23.15 37.73 8.38
C ILE A 172 -22.98 36.27 8.77
N GLU A 173 -22.44 35.50 7.84
CA GLU A 173 -22.08 34.10 8.02
C GLU A 173 -20.57 34.04 8.29
N ILE A 174 -20.20 33.49 9.44
CA ILE A 174 -18.82 33.26 9.82
C ILE A 174 -18.54 31.77 9.67
N SER A 175 -17.53 31.41 8.89
CA SER A 175 -17.09 30.03 8.71
C SER A 175 -15.58 29.92 8.87
N TYR A 176 -15.14 28.81 9.47
CA TYR A 176 -13.74 28.44 9.56
C TYR A 176 -13.62 26.93 9.65
N ILE A 177 -12.62 26.36 8.99
CA ILE A 177 -12.44 24.91 8.91
C ILE A 177 -12.22 24.35 10.34
N GLY A 178 -13.00 23.33 10.70
CA GLY A 178 -13.00 22.73 12.05
C GLY A 178 -13.92 23.41 13.07
N TYR A 179 -14.73 24.39 12.65
CA TYR A 179 -15.66 25.12 13.49
C TYR A 179 -17.05 25.21 12.86
N GLN A 180 -18.09 25.13 13.68
CA GLN A 180 -19.47 25.26 13.21
C GLN A 180 -19.70 26.67 12.66
N GLY A 181 -20.24 26.74 11.43
CA GLY A 181 -20.63 28.00 10.81
C GLY A 181 -21.64 28.74 11.69
N LYS A 182 -21.42 30.04 11.92
CA LYS A 182 -22.26 30.85 12.79
C LYS A 182 -22.83 32.03 12.04
N GLN A 183 -24.15 32.14 12.01
CA GLN A 183 -24.84 33.31 11.47
C GLN A 183 -25.09 34.33 12.58
N VAL A 184 -24.68 35.58 12.35
CA VAL A 184 -24.83 36.68 13.31
C VAL A 184 -25.52 37.84 12.62
N LYS A 185 -26.61 38.33 13.21
CA LYS A 185 -27.27 39.54 12.72
C LYS A 185 -26.47 40.77 13.16
N THR A 186 -26.23 41.66 12.22
CA THR A 186 -25.41 42.85 12.44
C THR A 186 -26.16 43.94 13.20
N THR A 187 -25.47 44.62 14.12
CA THR A 187 -26.00 45.75 14.91
C THR A 187 -25.19 47.02 14.64
N SER A 188 -25.84 48.18 14.64
CA SER A 188 -25.29 49.45 14.14
C SER A 188 -24.19 50.11 14.98
N GLU A 189 -23.93 49.71 16.24
CA GLU A 189 -23.05 50.51 17.13
C GLU A 189 -22.12 49.77 18.12
N LYS A 190 -21.76 48.48 17.93
CA LYS A 190 -20.73 47.84 18.78
C LYS A 190 -19.81 46.90 18.01
N SER A 191 -18.52 46.89 18.39
CA SER A 191 -17.56 45.85 17.99
C SER A 191 -18.07 44.48 18.45
N MET A 192 -18.17 43.52 17.54
CA MET A 192 -18.76 42.20 17.83
C MET A 192 -17.70 41.22 18.31
N PHE A 193 -17.98 40.47 19.38
CA PHE A 193 -17.11 39.39 19.84
C PHE A 193 -17.80 38.05 19.55
N ILE A 194 -17.19 37.26 18.66
CA ILE A 194 -17.82 36.06 18.09
C ILE A 194 -17.00 34.84 18.48
N THR A 195 -17.54 34.04 19.39
CA THR A 195 -16.98 32.71 19.68
C THR A 195 -17.56 31.68 18.72
N LEU A 196 -16.68 31.03 17.95
CA LEU A 196 -17.03 29.84 17.18
C LEU A 196 -16.84 28.59 18.05
N LYS A 197 -17.77 27.65 17.93
CA LYS A 197 -17.64 26.33 18.55
C LYS A 197 -16.93 25.41 17.56
N GLU A 198 -16.04 24.56 18.06
CA GLU A 198 -15.45 23.50 17.25
C GLU A 198 -16.57 22.63 16.66
N ASP A 199 -16.41 22.24 15.40
CA ASP A 199 -17.36 21.41 14.71
C ASP A 199 -17.19 19.96 15.15
N ALA A 200 -18.08 19.51 16.04
CA ALA A 200 -18.15 18.14 16.50
C ALA A 200 -19.07 17.27 15.62
N GLU A 201 -19.72 17.82 14.58
CA GLU A 201 -20.61 17.05 13.71
C GLU A 201 -19.82 16.23 12.69
N LEU A 202 -19.47 14.99 13.06
CA LEU A 202 -18.94 13.93 12.20
C LEU A 202 -19.91 13.47 11.09
N LEU A 203 -21.11 14.06 10.99
CA LEU A 203 -22.22 13.57 10.15
C LEU A 203 -22.10 13.97 8.67
N ASP A 204 -21.31 15.01 8.36
CA ASP A 204 -21.03 15.45 6.98
C ASP A 204 -19.74 14.86 6.37
N GLU A 205 -19.13 13.85 7.03
CA GLU A 205 -18.02 13.11 6.42
C GLU A 205 -18.44 12.52 5.06
N VAL A 206 -17.68 12.85 4.02
CA VAL A 206 -17.88 12.31 2.69
C VAL A 206 -16.90 11.17 2.41
N VAL A 207 -17.42 10.10 1.83
CA VAL A 207 -16.64 8.93 1.43
C VAL A 207 -16.71 8.81 -0.09
N ILE A 208 -15.58 8.46 -0.70
CA ILE A 208 -15.50 8.21 -2.13
C ILE A 208 -15.89 6.75 -2.37
N VAL A 209 -16.95 6.54 -3.15
CA VAL A 209 -17.51 5.22 -3.47
C VAL A 209 -17.77 5.09 -4.95
N GLY A 210 -16.98 4.25 -5.64
CA GLY A 210 -17.15 4.12 -7.08
C GLY A 210 -16.65 5.37 -7.82
N TYR A 211 -17.50 5.84 -8.73
CA TYR A 211 -17.31 7.06 -9.51
C TYR A 211 -17.93 8.31 -8.85
N GLY A 212 -18.24 8.26 -7.54
CA GLY A 212 -18.94 9.34 -6.83
C GLY A 212 -18.47 9.56 -5.39
N ILE A 213 -18.97 10.65 -4.81
CA ILE A 213 -18.77 11.02 -3.40
C ILE A 213 -20.14 10.95 -2.72
N GLN A 214 -20.24 10.27 -1.58
CA GLN A 214 -21.47 10.15 -0.81
C GLN A 214 -21.24 10.58 0.64
N LYS A 215 -22.27 11.16 1.27
CA LYS A 215 -22.27 11.36 2.71
C LYS A 215 -22.28 10.01 3.42
N LYS A 216 -21.49 9.85 4.47
CA LYS A 216 -21.40 8.61 5.26
C LYS A 216 -22.75 8.18 5.83
N VAL A 217 -23.59 9.13 6.22
CA VAL A 217 -24.96 8.87 6.71
C VAL A 217 -25.87 8.25 5.64
N ASN A 218 -25.66 8.58 4.35
CA ASN A 218 -26.46 8.07 3.23
C ASN A 218 -25.88 6.79 2.61
N LEU A 219 -24.70 6.35 3.06
CA LEU A 219 -24.09 5.12 2.59
C LEU A 219 -24.89 3.90 3.05
N THR A 220 -25.24 3.01 2.10
CA THR A 220 -25.94 1.74 2.37
C THR A 220 -25.00 0.53 2.37
N GLY A 221 -23.87 0.60 1.66
CA GLY A 221 -22.85 -0.45 1.62
C GLY A 221 -21.80 -0.38 2.74
N ALA A 222 -21.01 -1.45 2.90
CA ALA A 222 -19.95 -1.55 3.90
C ALA A 222 -18.60 -1.01 3.38
N VAL A 223 -18.18 0.15 3.91
CA VAL A 223 -16.93 0.82 3.52
C VAL A 223 -16.09 1.18 4.74
N SER A 224 -14.83 0.77 4.75
CA SER A 224 -13.84 1.19 5.75
C SER A 224 -12.96 2.29 5.17
N VAL A 225 -12.70 3.35 5.91
CA VAL A 225 -11.86 4.46 5.46
C VAL A 225 -10.65 4.60 6.37
N VAL A 226 -9.46 4.63 5.77
CA VAL A 226 -8.20 5.00 6.43
C VAL A 226 -7.84 6.41 5.98
N ASP A 227 -7.84 7.36 6.92
CA ASP A 227 -7.52 8.76 6.66
C ASP A 227 -6.01 9.03 6.70
N SER A 228 -5.54 10.00 5.92
CA SER A 228 -4.14 10.45 5.92
C SER A 228 -3.57 10.75 7.31
N LYS A 229 -4.37 11.20 8.29
CA LYS A 229 -3.91 11.47 9.66
C LYS A 229 -3.36 10.23 10.37
N THR A 230 -3.85 9.04 10.02
CA THR A 230 -3.37 7.76 10.57
C THR A 230 -2.10 7.24 9.89
N ILE A 231 -1.77 7.82 8.73
CA ILE A 231 -0.63 7.47 7.89
C ILE A 231 0.54 8.43 8.15
N GLN A 232 0.24 9.71 8.37
CA GLN A 232 1.25 10.75 8.58
C GLN A 232 2.17 10.41 9.76
N ASN A 233 3.45 10.77 9.61
CA ASN A 233 4.51 10.62 10.61
C ASN A 233 4.89 9.17 10.95
N ARG A 234 4.33 8.18 10.24
CA ARG A 234 4.77 6.80 10.31
C ARG A 234 5.82 6.53 9.24
N PRO A 235 6.90 5.78 9.53
CA PRO A 235 7.92 5.43 8.55
C PRO A 235 7.46 4.32 7.58
N ILE A 236 6.26 4.46 7.02
CA ILE A 236 5.74 3.47 6.07
C ILE A 236 6.37 3.69 4.69
N THR A 237 7.13 2.70 4.24
CA THR A 237 7.79 2.68 2.94
C THR A 237 6.84 2.25 1.81
N ASN A 238 5.69 1.67 2.19
CA ASN A 238 4.71 1.09 1.28
C ASN A 238 3.27 1.34 1.73
N VAL A 239 2.40 1.69 0.79
CA VAL A 239 0.98 1.99 1.06
C VAL A 239 0.20 0.78 1.58
N THR A 240 0.61 -0.45 1.24
CA THR A 240 -0.01 -1.67 1.78
C THR A 240 0.00 -1.71 3.32
N GLN A 241 1.03 -1.14 3.96
CA GLN A 241 1.16 -1.08 5.42
C GLN A 241 0.17 -0.08 6.05
N ALA A 242 -0.29 0.92 5.29
CA ALA A 242 -1.30 1.87 5.76
C ALA A 242 -2.66 1.21 6.06
N LEU A 243 -2.92 0.04 5.47
CA LEU A 243 -4.16 -0.72 5.69
C LEU A 243 -4.15 -1.54 6.99
N GLN A 244 -3.02 -1.58 7.72
CA GLN A 244 -2.95 -2.22 9.03
C GLN A 244 -3.96 -1.58 9.99
N GLY A 245 -4.88 -2.39 10.54
CA GLY A 245 -5.99 -1.93 11.39
C GLY A 245 -7.25 -1.49 10.66
N ALA A 246 -7.29 -1.52 9.33
CA ALA A 246 -8.52 -1.29 8.59
C ALA A 246 -9.55 -2.40 8.89
N GLN A 247 -10.79 -2.02 9.15
CA GLN A 247 -11.85 -2.95 9.55
C GLN A 247 -12.12 -3.98 8.44
N GLY A 248 -12.23 -5.27 8.79
CA GLY A 248 -12.51 -6.34 7.83
C GLY A 248 -11.36 -6.67 6.88
N VAL A 249 -10.16 -6.11 7.14
CA VAL A 249 -8.96 -6.30 6.32
C VAL A 249 -7.89 -7.01 7.14
N TYR A 250 -7.40 -8.13 6.63
CA TYR A 250 -6.19 -8.78 7.11
C TYR A 250 -5.01 -8.34 6.26
N VAL A 251 -4.01 -7.76 6.92
CA VAL A 251 -2.75 -7.31 6.31
C VAL A 251 -1.61 -8.13 6.90
N ASN A 252 -0.91 -8.88 6.05
CA ASN A 252 0.24 -9.68 6.44
C ASN A 252 1.50 -9.21 5.71
N SER A 253 2.49 -8.73 6.47
CA SER A 253 3.81 -8.32 5.97
C SER A 253 4.75 -9.52 5.76
N ALA A 254 4.30 -10.51 5.00
CA ALA A 254 4.98 -11.79 4.78
C ALA A 254 6.42 -11.68 4.24
N ALA A 255 6.75 -10.60 3.53
CA ALA A 255 8.08 -10.30 3.00
C ALA A 255 9.01 -9.61 4.03
N GLY A 256 8.58 -9.49 5.29
CA GLY A 256 9.28 -8.73 6.32
C GLY A 256 9.40 -7.25 5.94
N ALA A 257 10.54 -6.65 6.27
CA ALA A 257 10.84 -5.26 5.90
C ALA A 257 11.91 -5.15 4.79
N GLN A 258 11.89 -6.08 3.82
CA GLN A 258 12.89 -6.10 2.75
C GLN A 258 12.90 -4.77 1.97
N PRO A 259 14.03 -4.03 1.94
CA PRO A 259 14.12 -2.78 1.19
C PRO A 259 13.71 -2.97 -0.27
N GLY A 260 12.79 -2.13 -0.73
CA GLY A 260 12.31 -2.16 -2.11
C GLY A 260 11.39 -3.33 -2.47
N ASN A 261 11.08 -4.26 -1.56
CA ASN A 261 10.17 -5.38 -1.78
C ASN A 261 9.38 -5.77 -0.52
N ASP A 262 8.74 -4.79 0.10
CA ASP A 262 8.09 -4.85 1.42
C ASP A 262 6.55 -4.77 1.37
N ALA A 263 5.95 -5.07 0.21
CA ALA A 263 4.51 -5.00 0.04
C ALA A 263 3.80 -6.09 0.85
N ALA A 264 2.86 -5.68 1.71
CA ALA A 264 2.06 -6.62 2.49
C ALA A 264 0.95 -7.27 1.65
N THR A 265 0.62 -8.51 1.99
CA THR A 265 -0.52 -9.24 1.44
C THR A 265 -1.82 -8.72 2.06
N ILE A 266 -2.83 -8.44 1.23
CA ILE A 266 -4.12 -7.88 1.67
C ILE A 266 -5.23 -8.90 1.41
N ARG A 267 -6.05 -9.17 2.42
CA ARG A 267 -7.25 -10.02 2.32
C ARG A 267 -8.44 -9.28 2.94
N ILE A 268 -9.58 -9.29 2.26
CA ILE A 268 -10.82 -8.66 2.75
C ILE A 268 -11.82 -9.79 3.03
N ARG A 269 -12.26 -9.92 4.29
CA ARG A 269 -13.22 -10.95 4.74
C ARG A 269 -12.82 -12.39 4.37
N GLY A 270 -11.55 -12.74 4.58
CA GLY A 270 -11.00 -14.08 4.39
C GLY A 270 -10.64 -14.44 2.94
N MET A 271 -10.36 -15.72 2.69
CA MET A 271 -10.02 -16.24 1.36
C MET A 271 -11.29 -16.66 0.61
N GLY A 272 -11.56 -16.02 -0.53
CA GLY A 272 -12.77 -16.24 -1.32
C GLY A 272 -12.68 -17.41 -2.31
N THR A 273 -11.48 -17.81 -2.72
CA THR A 273 -11.28 -18.81 -3.77
C THR A 273 -9.98 -19.58 -3.52
N PHE A 274 -9.96 -20.86 -3.89
CA PHE A 274 -8.74 -21.69 -3.95
C PHE A 274 -8.21 -21.81 -5.39
N SER A 275 -8.77 -21.05 -6.33
CA SER A 275 -8.28 -20.99 -7.71
C SER A 275 -6.95 -20.24 -7.82
N GLY A 276 -6.23 -20.48 -8.93
CA GLY A 276 -5.08 -19.66 -9.32
C GLY A 276 -5.41 -18.20 -9.65
N ALA A 277 -6.69 -17.81 -9.63
CA ALA A 277 -7.12 -16.43 -9.81
C ALA A 277 -6.75 -15.50 -8.64
N GLY A 278 -6.43 -16.09 -7.49
CA GLY A 278 -5.91 -15.38 -6.32
C GLY A 278 -7.00 -14.70 -5.49
N ASN A 279 -6.56 -14.20 -4.34
CA ASN A 279 -7.41 -13.58 -3.32
C ASN A 279 -7.10 -12.09 -3.10
N ASP A 280 -6.33 -11.47 -4.00
CA ASP A 280 -5.99 -10.05 -3.91
C ASP A 280 -7.19 -9.17 -4.32
N PRO A 281 -7.44 -8.05 -3.62
CA PRO A 281 -8.47 -7.10 -4.01
C PRO A 281 -8.08 -6.32 -5.27
N LEU A 282 -9.07 -5.66 -5.90
CA LEU A 282 -8.80 -4.69 -6.94
C LEU A 282 -8.30 -3.38 -6.31
N PHE A 283 -7.12 -2.90 -6.72
CA PHE A 283 -6.61 -1.60 -6.32
C PHE A 283 -6.89 -0.54 -7.40
N LEU A 284 -7.39 0.61 -6.97
CA LEU A 284 -7.64 1.77 -7.82
C LEU A 284 -6.93 2.99 -7.24
N ILE A 285 -6.25 3.75 -8.10
CA ILE A 285 -5.54 4.98 -7.73
C ILE A 285 -6.16 6.11 -8.55
N ASP A 286 -6.84 7.02 -7.89
CA ASP A 286 -7.61 8.10 -8.53
C ASP A 286 -8.50 7.60 -9.68
N GLY A 287 -9.08 6.40 -9.51
CA GLY A 287 -9.96 5.74 -10.46
C GLY A 287 -9.28 4.87 -11.54
N VAL A 288 -7.93 4.79 -11.57
CA VAL A 288 -7.19 3.94 -12.51
C VAL A 288 -6.77 2.62 -11.84
N PRO A 289 -6.98 1.45 -12.47
CA PRO A 289 -6.47 0.18 -11.96
C PRO A 289 -4.96 0.17 -11.80
N GLY A 290 -4.48 -0.23 -10.62
CA GLY A 290 -3.06 -0.31 -10.32
C GLY A 290 -2.72 -1.20 -9.13
N THR A 291 -1.66 -0.84 -8.41
CA THR A 291 -1.16 -1.52 -7.22
C THR A 291 -0.75 -0.49 -6.17
N LEU A 292 -0.87 -0.80 -4.88
CA LEU A 292 -0.51 0.12 -3.80
C LEU A 292 0.98 0.56 -3.82
N THR A 293 1.85 -0.18 -4.50
CA THR A 293 3.26 0.18 -4.67
C THR A 293 3.52 1.28 -5.71
N ASP A 294 2.49 1.67 -6.47
CA ASP A 294 2.58 2.70 -7.51
C ASP A 294 2.58 4.14 -6.93
N VAL A 295 2.18 4.32 -5.68
CA VAL A 295 1.97 5.64 -5.04
C VAL A 295 2.92 5.84 -3.85
N ASN A 296 3.26 7.08 -3.55
CA ASN A 296 3.97 7.47 -2.33
C ASN A 296 2.97 7.61 -1.16
N PRO A 297 3.17 6.93 -0.01
CA PRO A 297 2.30 7.08 1.14
C PRO A 297 2.04 8.53 1.59
N SER A 298 3.06 9.40 1.48
CA SER A 298 2.95 10.83 1.85
C SER A 298 1.97 11.62 0.98
N ASP A 299 1.62 11.12 -0.20
CA ASP A 299 0.70 11.75 -1.15
C ASP A 299 -0.75 11.29 -1.00
N ILE A 300 -1.03 10.36 -0.09
CA ILE A 300 -2.37 9.81 0.12
C ILE A 300 -3.23 10.78 0.93
N ALA A 301 -4.42 11.06 0.43
CA ALA A 301 -5.48 11.75 1.16
C ALA A 301 -6.31 10.75 1.95
N SER A 302 -6.74 9.66 1.30
CA SER A 302 -7.53 8.61 1.94
C SER A 302 -7.42 7.28 1.20
N ILE A 303 -7.67 6.20 1.93
CA ILE A 303 -7.83 4.84 1.39
C ILE A 303 -9.20 4.33 1.80
N SER A 304 -10.06 4.07 0.82
CA SER A 304 -11.40 3.49 1.05
C SER A 304 -11.40 2.01 0.65
N VAL A 305 -11.82 1.15 1.56
CA VAL A 305 -11.93 -0.30 1.36
C VAL A 305 -13.40 -0.66 1.25
N LEU A 306 -13.82 -1.08 0.05
CA LEU A 306 -15.18 -1.50 -0.29
C LEU A 306 -15.29 -3.00 -0.06
N LYS A 307 -16.02 -3.39 0.99
CA LYS A 307 -16.01 -4.77 1.53
C LYS A 307 -17.20 -5.59 1.08
N ASP A 308 -18.29 -4.95 0.66
CA ASP A 308 -19.52 -5.62 0.23
C ASP A 308 -19.80 -5.45 -1.26
N ALA A 309 -20.78 -6.22 -1.75
CA ALA A 309 -21.15 -6.17 -3.16
C ALA A 309 -21.77 -4.84 -3.56
N ALA A 310 -22.60 -4.21 -2.72
CA ALA A 310 -23.26 -2.95 -3.07
C ALA A 310 -22.27 -1.81 -3.31
N SER A 311 -21.23 -1.71 -2.48
CA SER A 311 -20.20 -0.69 -2.67
C SER A 311 -19.23 -1.03 -3.82
N ALA A 312 -18.90 -2.32 -4.00
CA ALA A 312 -17.83 -2.75 -4.91
C ALA A 312 -18.30 -3.13 -6.33
N SER A 313 -19.57 -3.49 -6.53
CA SER A 313 -20.11 -4.03 -7.80
C SER A 313 -19.98 -3.10 -8.98
N ILE A 314 -19.90 -1.78 -8.74
CA ILE A 314 -19.69 -0.79 -9.78
C ILE A 314 -18.34 -0.98 -10.51
N TYR A 315 -17.34 -1.59 -9.85
CA TYR A 315 -16.04 -1.93 -10.43
C TYR A 315 -15.98 -3.36 -11.01
N GLY A 316 -17.05 -4.13 -10.82
CA GLY A 316 -17.32 -5.35 -11.55
C GLY A 316 -16.47 -6.56 -11.19
N SER A 317 -16.16 -7.34 -12.21
CA SER A 317 -15.68 -8.71 -12.12
C SER A 317 -14.23 -8.92 -11.65
N ARG A 318 -13.63 -7.88 -11.07
CA ARG A 318 -12.37 -7.98 -10.31
C ARG A 318 -12.56 -7.56 -8.85
N ALA A 319 -13.79 -7.20 -8.47
CA ALA A 319 -14.14 -6.73 -7.13
C ALA A 319 -14.61 -7.86 -6.20
N ALA A 320 -14.65 -9.13 -6.64
CA ALA A 320 -15.07 -10.27 -5.82
C ALA A 320 -14.28 -10.43 -4.50
N ASN A 321 -13.04 -9.96 -4.48
CA ASN A 321 -12.17 -9.93 -3.30
C ASN A 321 -12.15 -8.56 -2.60
N GLY A 322 -13.10 -7.69 -2.91
CA GLY A 322 -13.18 -6.30 -2.47
C GLY A 322 -12.38 -5.34 -3.34
N VAL A 323 -12.54 -4.04 -3.08
CA VAL A 323 -11.85 -2.95 -3.80
C VAL A 323 -11.18 -2.03 -2.80
N VAL A 324 -9.94 -1.65 -3.09
CA VAL A 324 -9.18 -0.64 -2.33
C VAL A 324 -8.98 0.57 -3.22
N LEU A 325 -9.65 1.67 -2.88
CA LEU A 325 -9.60 2.94 -3.58
C LEU A 325 -8.66 3.91 -2.86
N VAL A 326 -7.56 4.26 -3.51
CA VAL A 326 -6.60 5.26 -3.06
C VAL A 326 -6.92 6.58 -3.73
N THR A 327 -7.08 7.63 -2.92
CA THR A 327 -7.22 9.01 -3.39
C THR A 327 -5.99 9.81 -3.02
N THR A 328 -5.42 10.53 -3.99
CA THR A 328 -4.24 11.38 -3.76
C THR A 328 -4.62 12.80 -3.33
N LYS A 329 -3.71 13.49 -2.64
CA LYS A 329 -3.91 14.87 -2.15
C LYS A 329 -4.04 15.87 -3.29
N LYS A 330 -5.20 16.52 -3.40
CA LYS A 330 -5.48 17.58 -4.39
C LYS A 330 -5.11 18.96 -3.87
N ALA A 331 -4.95 19.93 -4.77
CA ALA A 331 -4.76 21.33 -4.40
C ALA A 331 -6.09 22.01 -4.07
N GLU A 332 -6.08 22.90 -3.08
CA GLU A 332 -7.24 23.71 -2.68
C GLU A 332 -7.18 25.10 -3.34
N ALA A 333 -8.33 25.72 -3.56
CA ALA A 333 -8.41 27.05 -4.16
C ALA A 333 -8.06 28.14 -3.14
N GLY A 334 -7.33 29.17 -3.57
CA GLY A 334 -7.07 30.38 -2.77
C GLY A 334 -5.93 30.26 -1.76
N GLN A 335 -5.31 29.08 -1.64
CA GLN A 335 -4.19 28.85 -0.72
C GLN A 335 -2.98 28.31 -1.45
N PHE A 336 -1.92 29.13 -1.55
CA PHE A 336 -0.59 28.62 -1.86
C PHE A 336 0.03 28.06 -0.58
N SER A 337 0.56 26.85 -0.64
CA SER A 337 1.22 26.20 0.49
C SER A 337 2.42 25.38 0.01
N VAL A 338 3.50 25.46 0.78
CA VAL A 338 4.67 24.59 0.63
C VAL A 338 4.82 23.79 1.91
N SER A 339 4.80 22.47 1.79
CA SER A 339 5.02 21.56 2.92
C SER A 339 6.29 20.75 2.70
N TYR A 340 7.07 20.61 3.77
CA TYR A 340 8.27 19.79 3.81
C TYR A 340 8.20 18.88 5.03
N ASN A 341 8.25 17.58 4.79
CA ASN A 341 8.25 16.56 5.83
C ASN A 341 9.52 15.73 5.68
N ASN A 342 10.18 15.42 6.79
CA ASN A 342 11.26 14.43 6.77
C ASN A 342 11.22 13.52 7.99
N SER A 343 11.83 12.35 7.83
CA SER A 343 12.08 11.41 8.91
C SER A 343 13.46 10.79 8.77
N PHE A 344 14.08 10.51 9.90
CA PHE A 344 15.29 9.71 10.02
C PHE A 344 15.01 8.56 10.99
N GLY A 345 15.60 7.40 10.75
CA GLY A 345 15.31 6.23 11.53
C GLY A 345 16.39 5.17 11.56
N LEU A 346 16.29 4.31 12.57
CA LEU A 346 17.09 3.11 12.73
C LEU A 346 16.16 1.89 12.78
N GLN A 347 16.46 0.87 11.96
CA GLN A 347 15.74 -0.40 11.88
C GLN A 347 16.59 -1.51 12.51
N GLN A 348 15.94 -2.35 13.31
CA GLN A 348 16.54 -3.52 13.95
C GLN A 348 15.63 -4.74 13.80
N ILE A 349 16.21 -5.93 13.76
CA ILE A 349 15.42 -7.16 13.65
C ILE A 349 14.57 -7.36 14.91
N THR A 350 13.31 -7.76 14.72
CA THR A 350 12.36 -8.05 15.81
C THR A 350 12.74 -9.32 16.58
N TYR A 351 13.05 -10.39 15.85
CA TYR A 351 13.37 -11.71 16.40
C TYR A 351 14.37 -12.46 15.51
N LEU A 352 15.36 -13.11 16.12
CA LEU A 352 16.27 -14.07 15.49
C LEU A 352 16.36 -15.32 16.36
N PRO A 353 16.47 -16.53 15.78
CA PRO A 353 16.68 -17.74 16.55
C PRO A 353 18.04 -17.71 17.26
N ASP A 354 18.11 -18.27 18.48
CA ASP A 354 19.33 -18.33 19.30
C ASP A 354 20.21 -19.53 18.88
N ALA A 355 20.92 -19.36 17.77
CA ALA A 355 21.81 -20.37 17.20
C ALA A 355 23.09 -20.57 18.03
N VAL A 356 23.54 -21.82 18.16
CA VAL A 356 24.79 -22.15 18.86
C VAL A 356 25.97 -21.67 18.05
N TRP A 357 26.69 -20.69 18.61
CA TRP A 357 27.93 -20.14 18.04
C TRP A 357 29.19 -20.64 18.78
N ASP A 358 29.04 -21.40 19.88
CA ASP A 358 30.14 -22.12 20.52
C ASP A 358 30.48 -23.40 19.72
N PRO A 359 31.67 -23.49 19.10
CA PRO A 359 32.05 -24.64 18.28
C PRO A 359 32.16 -25.94 19.08
N ILE A 360 32.61 -25.88 20.35
CA ILE A 360 32.75 -27.06 21.20
C ILE A 360 31.39 -27.61 21.59
N LEU A 361 30.47 -26.72 21.95
CA LEU A 361 29.11 -27.11 22.28
C LEU A 361 28.38 -27.69 21.06
N TYR A 362 28.55 -27.06 19.89
CA TYR A 362 28.03 -27.57 18.62
C TYR A 362 28.53 -29.00 18.34
N MET A 363 29.84 -29.23 18.41
CA MET A 363 30.46 -30.54 18.14
C MET A 363 29.96 -31.61 19.12
N LYS A 364 29.91 -31.31 20.43
CA LYS A 364 29.40 -32.23 21.45
C LYS A 364 27.93 -32.60 21.23
N GLY A 365 27.09 -31.63 20.86
CA GLY A 365 25.69 -31.91 20.55
C GLY A 365 25.55 -32.78 19.29
N PHE A 366 26.38 -32.56 18.28
CA PHE A 366 26.38 -33.38 17.06
C PHE A 366 26.81 -34.82 17.36
N ASP A 367 27.87 -35.00 18.17
CA ASP A 367 28.30 -36.31 18.64
C ASP A 367 27.18 -37.02 19.43
N LYS A 368 26.47 -36.29 20.29
CA LYS A 368 25.31 -36.82 21.02
C LYS A 368 24.19 -37.27 20.07
N ALA A 369 23.96 -36.53 18.98
CA ALA A 369 22.99 -36.92 17.96
C ALA A 369 23.43 -38.21 17.23
N TYR A 370 24.72 -38.38 16.96
CA TYR A 370 25.28 -39.60 16.37
C TYR A 370 25.15 -40.80 17.30
N GLU A 371 25.45 -40.63 18.58
CA GLU A 371 25.25 -41.68 19.59
C GLU A 371 23.80 -42.14 19.64
N ASN A 372 22.84 -41.21 19.63
CA ASN A 372 21.41 -41.51 19.61
C ASN A 372 20.96 -42.26 18.34
N GLU A 373 21.68 -42.10 17.23
CA GLU A 373 21.49 -42.85 15.98
C GLU A 373 22.26 -44.17 15.94
N GLY A 374 22.97 -44.55 17.01
CA GLY A 374 23.79 -45.76 17.06
C GLY A 374 25.11 -45.67 16.28
N LYS A 375 25.59 -44.45 16.01
CA LYS A 375 26.87 -44.17 15.32
C LYS A 375 27.96 -43.78 16.31
N ALA A 376 29.21 -44.02 15.94
CA ALA A 376 30.35 -43.52 16.71
C ALA A 376 30.42 -41.98 16.66
N PRO A 377 30.82 -41.30 17.76
CA PRO A 377 31.05 -39.85 17.76
C PRO A 377 31.96 -39.40 16.61
N LEU A 378 31.63 -38.29 15.97
CA LEU A 378 32.34 -37.77 14.81
C LEU A 378 33.51 -36.86 15.22
N TYR A 379 33.34 -36.06 16.28
CA TYR A 379 34.24 -34.98 16.65
C TYR A 379 35.08 -35.27 17.90
N ALA A 380 34.91 -36.43 18.54
CA ALA A 380 35.61 -36.79 19.77
C ALA A 380 37.14 -36.57 19.70
N ASP A 381 37.76 -36.92 18.58
CA ASP A 381 39.22 -36.82 18.40
C ASP A 381 39.72 -35.40 18.10
N ILE A 382 38.84 -34.47 17.67
CA ILE A 382 39.24 -33.11 17.27
C ILE A 382 38.85 -32.04 18.29
N ILE A 383 37.98 -32.34 19.26
CA ILE A 383 37.48 -31.35 20.23
C ILE A 383 38.62 -30.73 21.06
N GLU A 384 39.58 -31.52 21.54
CA GLU A 384 40.72 -30.99 22.32
C GLU A 384 41.68 -30.19 21.44
N GLU A 385 41.96 -30.65 20.22
CA GLU A 385 42.73 -29.87 19.23
C GLU A 385 42.08 -28.50 18.99
N TYR A 386 40.76 -28.48 18.81
CA TYR A 386 40.01 -27.26 18.57
C TYR A 386 40.06 -26.31 19.76
N LYS A 387 39.89 -26.81 20.99
CA LYS A 387 39.96 -26.00 22.21
C LYS A 387 41.32 -25.33 22.41
N GLU A 388 42.41 -26.05 22.21
CA GLU A 388 43.75 -25.48 22.34
C GLU A 388 44.05 -24.53 21.17
N GLY A 389 43.64 -24.89 19.95
CA GLY A 389 43.76 -24.07 18.75
C GLY A 389 43.07 -22.71 18.86
N MET A 390 41.87 -22.65 19.46
CA MET A 390 41.12 -21.41 19.70
C MET A 390 41.91 -20.37 20.51
N LYS A 391 42.84 -20.79 21.38
CA LYS A 391 43.63 -19.89 22.22
C LYS A 391 44.77 -19.20 21.47
N VAL A 392 45.19 -19.75 20.34
CA VAL A 392 46.42 -19.34 19.63
C VAL A 392 46.18 -18.93 18.17
N ASP A 393 45.18 -19.50 17.49
CA ASP A 393 44.89 -19.24 16.08
C ASP A 393 43.37 -19.19 15.82
N PRO A 394 42.74 -18.01 16.00
CA PRO A 394 41.30 -17.85 15.80
C PRO A 394 40.86 -17.89 14.32
N TYR A 395 41.79 -17.86 13.36
CA TYR A 395 41.46 -17.98 11.94
C TYR A 395 41.28 -19.45 11.55
N THR A 396 42.15 -20.34 12.05
CA THR A 396 42.00 -21.79 11.83
C THR A 396 40.94 -22.40 12.74
N TYR A 397 40.81 -21.92 13.98
CA TYR A 397 39.89 -22.44 14.99
C TYR A 397 38.88 -21.36 15.42
N PRO A 398 37.97 -20.94 14.53
CA PRO A 398 37.05 -19.84 14.81
C PRO A 398 35.95 -20.21 15.81
N ALA A 399 35.37 -19.20 16.45
CA ALA A 399 34.07 -19.29 17.13
C ALA A 399 33.14 -18.24 16.49
N THR A 400 32.65 -18.54 15.29
CA THR A 400 31.97 -17.54 14.45
C THR A 400 30.48 -17.43 14.79
N ASN A 401 30.05 -16.26 15.27
CA ASN A 401 28.64 -15.89 15.24
C ASN A 401 28.27 -15.35 13.85
N TRP A 402 27.68 -16.20 13.02
CA TRP A 402 27.31 -15.82 11.66
C TRP A 402 26.19 -14.79 11.58
N PHE A 403 25.30 -14.73 12.56
CA PHE A 403 24.21 -13.76 12.52
C PHE A 403 24.73 -12.32 12.61
N ASP A 404 25.78 -12.07 13.39
CA ASP A 404 26.44 -10.74 13.47
C ASP A 404 27.13 -10.35 12.14
N LEU A 405 27.51 -11.34 11.34
CA LEU A 405 28.12 -11.12 10.03
C LEU A 405 27.07 -10.90 8.94
N TYR A 406 25.89 -11.52 9.06
CA TYR A 406 24.81 -11.44 8.07
C TYR A 406 23.88 -10.24 8.28
N PHE A 407 23.67 -9.84 9.53
CA PHE A 407 22.73 -8.80 9.91
C PHE A 407 23.44 -7.54 10.41
N ARG A 408 22.71 -6.42 10.44
CA ARG A 408 23.14 -5.13 10.99
C ARG A 408 21.92 -4.30 11.41
N ASP A 409 22.15 -3.31 12.24
CA ASP A 409 21.22 -2.19 12.36
C ASP A 409 21.27 -1.36 11.08
N ALA A 410 20.12 -0.92 10.59
CA ALA A 410 19.99 -0.29 9.27
C ALA A 410 19.36 1.10 9.34
N PHE A 411 19.97 2.06 8.65
CA PHE A 411 19.49 3.44 8.61
C PHE A 411 18.41 3.63 7.54
N ILE A 412 17.41 4.45 7.84
CA ILE A 412 16.35 4.85 6.91
C ILE A 412 16.12 6.36 6.97
N GLN A 413 15.92 7.00 5.83
CA GLN A 413 15.56 8.41 5.75
C GLN A 413 14.55 8.67 4.63
N GLU A 414 13.64 9.59 4.89
CA GLU A 414 12.61 10.01 3.94
C GLU A 414 12.49 11.53 3.92
N HIS A 415 12.33 12.09 2.72
CA HIS A 415 12.10 13.52 2.49
C HIS A 415 10.93 13.68 1.52
N ASN A 416 9.96 14.51 1.87
CA ASN A 416 8.83 14.83 1.01
C ASN A 416 8.62 16.34 0.95
N ILE A 417 8.60 16.88 -0.26
CA ILE A 417 8.24 18.28 -0.54
C ILE A 417 6.92 18.25 -1.30
N ARG A 418 5.96 19.07 -0.90
CA ARG A 418 4.72 19.29 -1.66
C ARG A 418 4.42 20.77 -1.78
N ILE A 419 4.22 21.21 -3.02
CA ILE A 419 3.83 22.56 -3.40
C ILE A 419 2.42 22.45 -3.95
N SER A 420 1.48 23.20 -3.40
CA SER A 420 0.12 23.28 -3.93
C SER A 420 -0.37 24.71 -3.95
N GLY A 421 -1.16 25.06 -4.95
CA GLY A 421 -1.79 26.36 -5.05
C GLY A 421 -2.75 26.45 -6.21
N GLY A 422 -3.43 27.59 -6.31
CA GLY A 422 -4.42 27.80 -7.34
C GLY A 422 -5.50 28.78 -6.92
N ASN A 423 -6.43 29.02 -7.81
CA ASN A 423 -7.65 29.79 -7.59
C ASN A 423 -8.88 28.91 -7.91
N GLU A 424 -10.06 29.52 -8.00
CA GLU A 424 -11.30 28.79 -8.30
C GLU A 424 -11.32 28.15 -9.70
N HIS A 425 -10.50 28.63 -10.64
CA HIS A 425 -10.43 28.16 -12.02
C HIS A 425 -9.31 27.15 -12.26
N ILE A 426 -8.20 27.24 -11.55
CA ILE A 426 -7.07 26.31 -11.69
C ILE A 426 -6.52 25.94 -10.33
N GLN A 427 -6.37 24.64 -10.09
CA GLN A 427 -5.84 24.08 -8.86
C GLN A 427 -4.72 23.10 -9.25
N THR A 428 -3.50 23.33 -8.76
CA THR A 428 -2.33 22.51 -9.13
C THR A 428 -1.52 22.13 -7.89
N GLY A 429 -1.11 20.86 -7.82
CA GLY A 429 -0.24 20.30 -6.81
C GLY A 429 0.91 19.51 -7.43
N LEU A 430 2.09 19.65 -6.84
CA LEU A 430 3.28 18.86 -7.14
C LEU A 430 3.90 18.38 -5.84
N SER A 431 4.15 17.08 -5.72
CA SER A 431 4.97 16.50 -4.65
C SER A 431 6.14 15.73 -5.22
N ILE A 432 7.27 15.79 -4.51
CA ILE A 432 8.49 15.05 -4.76
C ILE A 432 8.90 14.38 -3.46
N GLY A 433 9.08 13.06 -3.50
CA GLY A 433 9.55 12.24 -2.39
C GLY A 433 10.89 11.57 -2.70
N TYR A 434 11.77 11.49 -1.71
CA TYR A 434 13.01 10.70 -1.74
C TYR A 434 13.05 9.79 -0.51
N LEU A 435 13.27 8.51 -0.73
CA LEU A 435 13.47 7.48 0.29
C LEU A 435 14.83 6.82 0.05
N ASP A 436 15.61 6.69 1.11
CA ASP A 436 16.85 5.93 1.16
C ASP A 436 16.77 4.98 2.35
N GLN A 437 16.74 3.68 2.08
CA GLN A 437 16.55 2.64 3.07
C GLN A 437 17.67 1.61 2.95
N GLU A 438 18.53 1.55 3.96
CA GLU A 438 19.41 0.41 4.15
C GLU A 438 18.63 -0.78 4.71
N GLY A 439 19.06 -1.99 4.40
CA GLY A 439 18.48 -3.19 4.99
C GLY A 439 19.27 -3.77 6.16
N VAL A 440 18.53 -4.39 7.08
CA VAL A 440 19.07 -5.13 8.24
C VAL A 440 19.79 -6.40 7.82
N VAL A 441 19.43 -6.99 6.68
CA VAL A 441 20.22 -8.02 6.01
C VAL A 441 21.27 -7.32 5.15
N LYS A 442 22.56 -7.65 5.32
CA LYS A 442 23.62 -7.03 4.52
C LYS A 442 23.43 -7.30 3.02
N PHE A 443 23.93 -6.39 2.20
CA PHE A 443 23.76 -6.38 0.73
C PHE A 443 22.31 -6.15 0.27
N THR A 444 21.48 -5.54 1.13
CA THR A 444 20.16 -5.04 0.76
C THR A 444 20.06 -3.55 1.04
N ASP A 445 19.53 -2.82 0.06
CA ASP A 445 19.22 -1.40 0.13
C ASP A 445 18.21 -1.04 -0.95
N ALA A 446 17.48 0.06 -0.74
CA ALA A 446 16.58 0.61 -1.73
C ALA A 446 16.58 2.14 -1.70
N LYS A 447 16.66 2.73 -2.90
CA LYS A 447 16.47 4.16 -3.14
C LYS A 447 15.24 4.36 -4.02
N LYS A 448 14.35 5.26 -3.61
CA LYS A 448 13.12 5.55 -4.34
C LYS A 448 12.92 7.06 -4.47
N VAL A 449 12.69 7.51 -5.70
CA VAL A 449 12.22 8.86 -6.01
C VAL A 449 10.77 8.77 -6.46
N SER A 450 9.89 9.56 -5.85
CA SER A 450 8.47 9.61 -6.19
C SER A 450 8.08 11.02 -6.63
N ILE A 451 7.18 11.12 -7.60
CA ILE A 451 6.60 12.37 -8.08
C ILE A 451 5.08 12.18 -8.13
N ASN A 452 4.34 13.09 -7.52
CA ASN A 452 2.90 13.21 -7.70
C ASN A 452 2.58 14.59 -8.27
N PHE A 453 1.87 14.64 -9.38
CA PHE A 453 1.41 15.87 -10.00
C PHE A 453 -0.09 15.79 -10.23
N ASN A 454 -0.84 16.80 -9.80
CA ASN A 454 -2.24 16.93 -10.12
C ASN A 454 -2.54 18.36 -10.56
N SER A 455 -3.39 18.50 -11.58
CA SER A 455 -3.90 19.80 -11.99
C SER A 455 -5.34 19.66 -12.45
N THR A 456 -6.21 20.55 -11.97
CA THR A 456 -7.61 20.63 -12.36
C THR A 456 -7.93 22.04 -12.81
N VAL A 457 -8.58 22.16 -13.97
CA VAL A 457 -9.11 23.40 -14.52
C VAL A 457 -10.63 23.34 -14.51
N LYS A 458 -11.27 24.43 -14.10
CA LYS A 458 -12.72 24.63 -14.10
C LYS A 458 -13.05 25.95 -14.80
N TYR A 459 -13.88 25.87 -15.84
CA TYR A 459 -14.35 27.02 -16.57
C TYR A 459 -15.82 26.83 -16.97
N GLY A 460 -16.72 27.61 -16.34
CA GLY A 460 -18.17 27.44 -16.52
C GLY A 460 -18.63 26.02 -16.16
N GLN A 461 -19.30 25.36 -17.09
CA GLN A 461 -19.77 23.97 -16.95
C GLN A 461 -18.69 22.91 -17.25
N PHE A 462 -17.52 23.33 -17.72
CA PHE A 462 -16.44 22.44 -18.11
C PHE A 462 -15.41 22.30 -16.99
N LYS A 463 -14.98 21.07 -16.75
CA LYS A 463 -13.91 20.73 -15.81
C LYS A 463 -13.00 19.71 -16.46
N ALA A 464 -11.70 19.93 -16.42
CA ALA A 464 -10.73 18.94 -16.88
C ALA A 464 -9.59 18.83 -15.89
N GLY A 465 -8.89 17.70 -15.91
CA GLY A 465 -7.72 17.56 -15.08
C GLY A 465 -6.83 16.41 -15.48
N ILE A 466 -5.65 16.41 -14.89
CA ILE A 466 -4.64 15.38 -15.04
C ILE A 466 -4.09 15.02 -13.66
N ASN A 467 -3.92 13.74 -13.40
CA ASN A 467 -3.23 13.21 -12.22
C ASN A 467 -2.14 12.27 -12.69
N VAL A 468 -0.92 12.44 -12.20
CA VAL A 468 0.24 11.63 -12.52
C VAL A 468 0.93 11.25 -11.22
N SER A 469 1.03 9.95 -10.96
CA SER A 469 1.89 9.38 -9.94
C SER A 469 2.99 8.59 -10.63
N ALA A 470 4.25 8.93 -10.36
CA ALA A 470 5.40 8.23 -10.91
C ALA A 470 6.38 7.92 -9.78
N ASN A 471 7.00 6.73 -9.81
CA ASN A 471 8.13 6.45 -8.96
C ASN A 471 9.21 5.65 -9.71
N TYR A 472 10.46 5.98 -9.40
CA TYR A 472 11.64 5.25 -9.82
C TYR A 472 12.29 4.64 -8.58
N ARG A 473 12.57 3.34 -8.63
CA ARG A 473 13.16 2.57 -7.55
C ARG A 473 14.41 1.86 -8.06
N ASN A 474 15.48 1.97 -7.30
CA ASN A 474 16.70 1.19 -7.49
C ASN A 474 16.96 0.42 -6.19
N TYR A 475 17.02 -0.91 -6.25
CA TYR A 475 17.25 -1.71 -5.06
C TYR A 475 18.17 -2.88 -5.35
N ASN A 476 18.89 -3.31 -4.32
CA ASN A 476 19.85 -4.40 -4.38
C ASN A 476 19.41 -5.56 -3.49
N GLU A 477 19.74 -6.75 -3.93
CA GLU A 477 19.65 -7.97 -3.15
C GLU A 477 21.02 -8.68 -3.18
N PRO A 478 21.29 -9.59 -2.23
CA PRO A 478 22.31 -10.61 -2.39
C PRO A 478 22.18 -11.29 -3.76
N HIS A 479 23.30 -11.60 -4.41
CA HIS A 479 23.24 -12.28 -5.71
C HIS A 479 22.71 -13.70 -5.61
N TYR A 480 22.80 -14.34 -4.44
CA TYR A 480 22.09 -15.59 -4.17
C TYR A 480 20.57 -15.42 -4.14
N GLY A 481 20.07 -14.19 -3.97
CA GLY A 481 18.69 -13.89 -3.61
C GLY A 481 18.49 -13.98 -2.09
N ILE A 482 17.44 -13.33 -1.60
CA ILE A 482 17.19 -13.22 -0.15
C ILE A 482 16.93 -14.58 0.49
N SER A 483 16.07 -15.40 -0.10
CA SER A 483 15.72 -16.71 0.46
C SER A 483 16.94 -17.59 0.63
N ASP A 484 17.78 -17.69 -0.41
CA ASP A 484 18.98 -18.52 -0.35
C ASP A 484 20.02 -17.92 0.60
N TYR A 485 20.19 -16.59 0.61
CA TYR A 485 21.07 -15.93 1.57
C TYR A 485 20.65 -16.18 3.04
N MET A 486 19.34 -16.10 3.33
CA MET A 486 18.78 -16.39 4.65
C MET A 486 18.90 -17.89 5.00
N GLN A 487 18.61 -18.77 4.04
CA GLN A 487 18.82 -20.21 4.21
C GLN A 487 20.27 -20.48 4.60
N LEU A 488 21.22 -19.85 3.91
CA LEU A 488 22.64 -20.06 4.11
C LEU A 488 23.11 -19.49 5.46
N ALA A 489 22.57 -18.35 5.89
CA ALA A 489 22.78 -17.83 7.25
C ALA A 489 22.41 -18.86 8.32
N MET A 490 21.27 -19.53 8.15
CA MET A 490 20.77 -20.56 9.07
C MET A 490 21.51 -21.90 8.97
N ARG A 491 22.32 -22.11 7.94
CA ARG A 491 23.18 -23.30 7.77
C ARG A 491 24.60 -23.08 8.24
N ALA A 492 24.99 -21.84 8.49
CA ALA A 492 26.35 -21.51 8.84
C ALA A 492 26.72 -22.10 10.22
N LEU A 493 27.92 -22.65 10.31
CA LEU A 493 28.40 -23.34 11.51
C LEU A 493 29.44 -22.52 12.24
N PRO A 494 29.52 -22.59 13.58
CA PRO A 494 30.53 -21.87 14.35
C PRO A 494 31.97 -22.24 13.98
N VAL A 495 32.18 -23.45 13.45
CA VAL A 495 33.48 -23.97 13.00
C VAL A 495 33.94 -23.48 11.63
N MET A 496 33.09 -22.73 10.92
CA MET A 496 33.44 -22.16 9.63
C MET A 496 34.22 -20.84 9.79
N THR A 497 35.34 -20.73 9.08
CA THR A 497 36.18 -19.53 9.05
C THR A 497 35.65 -18.49 8.05
N PRO A 498 35.25 -17.27 8.48
CA PRO A 498 34.77 -16.24 7.57
C PRO A 498 35.88 -15.57 6.75
N TYR A 499 37.08 -15.42 7.30
CA TYR A 499 38.25 -14.88 6.59
C TYR A 499 39.51 -15.53 7.12
N LEU A 500 40.51 -15.70 6.26
CA LEU A 500 41.89 -15.97 6.69
C LEU A 500 42.58 -14.66 7.12
N ALA A 501 43.78 -14.78 7.69
CA ALA A 501 44.55 -13.62 8.16
C ALA A 501 44.90 -12.61 7.05
N ASP A 502 44.95 -13.04 5.79
CA ASP A 502 45.19 -12.19 4.62
C ASP A 502 43.92 -11.54 4.05
N GLY A 503 42.75 -11.81 4.63
CA GLY A 503 41.45 -11.31 4.19
C GLY A 503 40.79 -12.12 3.07
N SER A 504 41.41 -13.22 2.60
CA SER A 504 40.76 -14.18 1.70
C SER A 504 39.64 -14.95 2.41
N TYR A 505 38.68 -15.46 1.65
CA TYR A 505 37.57 -16.22 2.24
C TYR A 505 38.02 -17.60 2.73
N GLY A 506 37.81 -17.88 4.02
CA GLY A 506 38.06 -19.21 4.58
C GLY A 506 36.92 -20.20 4.31
N ARG A 507 37.18 -21.50 4.43
CA ARG A 507 36.15 -22.55 4.58
C ARG A 507 36.41 -23.36 5.85
N SER A 508 35.42 -24.15 6.28
CA SER A 508 35.65 -25.10 7.39
C SER A 508 36.65 -26.17 6.97
N TRP A 509 37.65 -26.43 7.82
CA TRP A 509 38.48 -27.64 7.73
C TRP A 509 37.87 -28.80 8.52
N VAL A 510 36.91 -28.52 9.41
CA VAL A 510 36.10 -29.51 10.13
C VAL A 510 35.03 -30.05 9.17
N VAL A 511 35.02 -31.36 8.98
CA VAL A 511 34.07 -32.04 8.10
C VAL A 511 32.75 -32.28 8.84
N THR A 512 31.64 -31.86 8.24
CA THR A 512 30.30 -32.12 8.77
C THR A 512 29.48 -32.91 7.73
N PRO A 513 29.08 -34.15 8.00
CA PRO A 513 28.25 -34.94 7.09
C PRO A 513 26.92 -34.24 6.74
N GLY A 514 26.55 -34.26 5.46
CA GLY A 514 25.40 -33.52 4.93
C GLY A 514 25.68 -32.04 4.62
N GLN A 515 26.81 -31.51 5.11
CA GLN A 515 27.33 -30.21 4.70
C GLN A 515 28.11 -30.38 3.38
N ASN A 516 27.41 -30.39 2.24
CA ASN A 516 28.06 -30.33 0.91
C ASN A 516 28.95 -29.07 0.80
N THR A 517 29.83 -28.95 -0.19
CA THR A 517 30.78 -27.82 -0.30
C THR A 517 30.06 -26.47 -0.34
N PHE A 518 29.92 -25.82 0.82
CA PHE A 518 29.32 -24.51 0.98
C PHE A 518 30.39 -23.45 0.81
N GLY A 519 30.07 -22.47 -0.03
CA GLY A 519 30.88 -21.30 -0.16
C GLY A 519 30.85 -20.44 1.10
N ASN A 520 31.93 -19.69 1.33
CA ASN A 520 31.92 -18.59 2.26
C ASN A 520 31.05 -17.46 1.72
N MET A 521 29.90 -17.31 2.34
CA MET A 521 28.80 -16.53 1.79
C MET A 521 29.00 -15.02 1.88
N LEU A 522 30.03 -14.57 2.61
CA LEU A 522 30.46 -13.17 2.55
C LEU A 522 31.01 -12.79 1.17
N ALA A 523 31.38 -13.78 0.35
CA ALA A 523 31.65 -13.61 -1.08
C ALA A 523 30.44 -13.12 -1.88
N CYS A 524 29.25 -13.06 -1.27
CA CYS A 524 28.11 -12.37 -1.86
C CYS A 524 28.42 -10.92 -2.24
N LYS A 525 29.33 -10.27 -1.50
CA LYS A 525 29.76 -8.88 -1.75
C LYS A 525 30.38 -8.68 -3.14
N ASP A 526 30.87 -9.75 -3.76
CA ASP A 526 31.58 -9.72 -5.05
C ASP A 526 30.61 -9.91 -6.24
N GLY A 527 29.32 -10.16 -5.99
CA GLY A 527 28.30 -10.34 -7.02
C GLY A 527 27.34 -9.16 -7.14
N GLU A 528 26.45 -9.21 -8.14
CA GLU A 528 25.46 -8.18 -8.43
C GLU A 528 24.07 -8.81 -8.53
N ASN A 529 23.07 -8.18 -7.91
CA ASN A 529 21.66 -8.45 -8.18
C ASN A 529 20.87 -7.17 -7.95
N ASN A 530 20.87 -6.34 -8.98
CA ASN A 530 20.33 -4.99 -8.99
C ASN A 530 19.03 -4.95 -9.79
N TYR A 531 18.03 -4.27 -9.24
CA TYR A 531 16.75 -4.04 -9.89
C TYR A 531 16.49 -2.55 -10.04
N LYS A 532 16.12 -2.14 -11.25
CA LYS A 532 15.66 -0.79 -11.55
C LYS A 532 14.24 -0.86 -12.05
N GLN A 533 13.36 -0.11 -11.39
CA GLN A 533 11.93 -0.16 -11.65
C GLN A 533 11.37 1.24 -11.80
N THR A 534 10.62 1.47 -12.88
CA THR A 534 9.84 2.69 -13.09
C THR A 534 8.37 2.32 -13.11
N ARG A 535 7.55 2.98 -12.28
CA ARG A 535 6.10 2.78 -12.23
C ARG A 535 5.42 4.12 -12.45
N ILE A 536 4.49 4.18 -13.39
CA ILE A 536 3.72 5.39 -13.72
C ILE A 536 2.24 5.01 -13.74
N VAL A 537 1.43 5.74 -12.99
CA VAL A 537 -0.02 5.72 -13.07
C VAL A 537 -0.47 7.13 -13.39
N SER A 538 -1.15 7.30 -14.51
CA SER A 538 -1.62 8.59 -15.00
C SER A 538 -3.09 8.51 -15.37
N SER A 539 -3.84 9.57 -15.07
CA SER A 539 -5.20 9.78 -15.54
C SER A 539 -5.35 11.18 -16.10
N ALA A 540 -6.10 11.31 -17.19
CA ALA A 540 -6.62 12.58 -17.68
C ALA A 540 -8.14 12.46 -17.77
N PHE A 541 -8.86 13.45 -17.27
CA PHE A 541 -10.32 13.45 -17.28
C PHE A 541 -10.88 14.77 -17.81
N ALA A 542 -12.08 14.68 -18.38
CA ALA A 542 -12.88 15.82 -18.77
C ALA A 542 -14.34 15.56 -18.40
N GLU A 543 -14.95 16.57 -17.79
CA GLU A 543 -16.32 16.60 -17.32
C GLU A 543 -17.02 17.82 -17.92
N TYR A 544 -18.25 17.63 -18.39
CA TYR A 544 -19.12 18.71 -18.83
C TYR A 544 -20.51 18.54 -18.23
N VAL A 545 -21.03 19.63 -17.67
CA VAL A 545 -22.38 19.70 -17.11
C VAL A 545 -23.34 20.26 -18.16
N PHE A 546 -24.16 19.39 -18.74
CA PHE A 546 -25.26 19.76 -19.63
C PHE A 546 -26.45 20.32 -18.84
N PRO A 547 -27.43 20.96 -19.51
CA PRO A 547 -28.69 21.37 -18.88
C PRO A 547 -29.38 20.21 -18.14
N TYR A 548 -30.20 20.55 -17.14
CA TYR A 548 -30.85 19.60 -16.23
C TYR A 548 -29.88 18.78 -15.37
N ASP A 549 -28.71 19.33 -15.07
CA ASP A 549 -27.69 18.74 -14.18
C ASP A 549 -27.14 17.39 -14.66
N ILE A 550 -27.18 17.13 -15.97
CA ILE A 550 -26.61 15.92 -16.57
C ILE A 550 -25.09 16.12 -16.72
N LYS A 551 -24.30 15.33 -15.99
CA LYS A 551 -22.83 15.39 -16.01
C LYS A 551 -22.27 14.25 -16.83
N TYR A 552 -21.63 14.57 -17.95
CA TYR A 552 -20.85 13.61 -18.72
C TYR A 552 -19.38 13.70 -18.31
N ASN A 553 -18.77 12.58 -17.97
CA ASN A 553 -17.35 12.48 -17.63
C ASN A 553 -16.67 11.39 -18.46
N VAL A 554 -15.48 11.70 -18.96
CA VAL A 554 -14.58 10.75 -19.62
C VAL A 554 -13.23 10.78 -18.91
N THR A 555 -12.69 9.60 -18.60
CA THR A 555 -11.38 9.42 -17.98
C THR A 555 -10.55 8.48 -18.83
N LEU A 556 -9.35 8.92 -19.22
CA LEU A 556 -8.31 8.11 -19.86
C LEU A 556 -7.26 7.78 -18.80
N GLY A 557 -6.98 6.50 -18.59
CA GLY A 557 -5.98 6.02 -17.64
C GLY A 557 -4.87 5.25 -18.33
N ILE A 558 -3.63 5.42 -17.86
CA ILE A 558 -2.49 4.60 -18.27
C ILE A 558 -1.73 4.18 -17.03
N ARG A 559 -1.47 2.88 -16.91
CA ARG A 559 -0.48 2.34 -16.00
C ARG A 559 0.67 1.73 -16.78
N LYS A 560 1.90 2.11 -16.44
CA LYS A 560 3.14 1.59 -17.03
C LYS A 560 4.08 1.09 -15.95
N VAL A 561 4.68 -0.09 -16.16
CA VAL A 561 5.74 -0.62 -15.31
C VAL A 561 6.88 -1.08 -16.20
N ASP A 562 8.07 -0.55 -15.95
CA ASP A 562 9.33 -1.02 -16.51
C ASP A 562 10.16 -1.62 -15.37
N LEU A 563 10.65 -2.84 -15.55
CA LEU A 563 11.57 -3.47 -14.61
C LEU A 563 12.75 -4.05 -15.37
N THR A 564 13.95 -3.65 -14.99
CA THR A 564 15.19 -4.28 -15.47
C THR A 564 15.94 -4.87 -14.29
N ARG A 565 16.48 -6.07 -14.48
CA ARG A 565 17.38 -6.71 -13.54
C ARG A 565 18.74 -6.89 -14.17
N ARG A 566 19.79 -6.49 -13.47
CA ARG A 566 21.18 -6.87 -13.74
C ARG A 566 21.61 -7.85 -12.67
N TYR A 567 22.21 -8.94 -13.11
CA TYR A 567 22.63 -10.01 -12.23
C TYR A 567 24.02 -10.49 -12.64
N PHE A 568 24.88 -10.69 -11.65
CA PHE A 568 26.21 -11.25 -11.82
C PHE A 568 26.56 -12.19 -10.67
N GLN A 569 26.90 -13.41 -11.03
CA GLN A 569 27.46 -14.42 -10.16
C GLN A 569 28.97 -14.54 -10.43
N PRO A 570 29.82 -14.11 -9.49
CA PRO A 570 31.27 -14.03 -9.66
C PRO A 570 31.96 -15.39 -9.57
N ALA A 571 33.20 -15.46 -10.05
CA ALA A 571 34.11 -16.55 -9.71
C ALA A 571 34.67 -16.26 -8.32
N THR A 572 34.43 -17.16 -7.37
CA THR A 572 34.87 -17.00 -5.98
C THR A 572 35.56 -18.27 -5.51
N TYR A 573 36.59 -18.07 -4.68
CA TYR A 573 37.41 -19.14 -4.12
C TYR A 573 37.41 -19.02 -2.60
N THR A 574 37.34 -20.18 -1.95
CA THR A 574 37.57 -20.33 -0.51
C THR A 574 38.82 -21.15 -0.26
N TYR A 575 39.46 -20.91 0.88
CA TYR A 575 40.72 -21.54 1.23
C TYR A 575 40.58 -22.36 2.51
N ASN A 576 41.17 -23.56 2.52
CA ASN A 576 41.30 -24.33 3.76
C ASN A 576 42.26 -23.60 4.70
N PRO A 577 41.89 -23.26 5.94
CA PRO A 577 42.74 -22.47 6.83
C PRO A 577 44.03 -23.19 7.25
N LYS A 578 44.07 -24.53 7.23
CA LYS A 578 45.28 -25.32 7.58
C LYS A 578 46.23 -25.49 6.39
N THR A 579 45.69 -25.80 5.22
CA THR A 579 46.50 -26.16 4.03
C THR A 579 46.63 -25.03 3.01
N LEU A 580 45.82 -23.98 3.13
CA LEU A 580 45.66 -22.89 2.16
C LEU A 580 45.24 -23.37 0.76
N GLU A 581 44.72 -24.60 0.65
CA GLU A 581 44.25 -25.12 -0.62
C GLU A 581 42.99 -24.38 -1.09
N PRO A 582 43.01 -23.81 -2.32
CA PRO A 582 41.84 -23.13 -2.88
C PRO A 582 40.78 -24.13 -3.31
N GLN A 583 39.53 -23.74 -3.14
CA GLN A 583 38.37 -24.42 -3.68
C GLN A 583 37.48 -23.39 -4.37
N LYS A 584 37.17 -23.61 -5.64
CA LYS A 584 36.19 -22.81 -6.38
C LYS A 584 34.80 -23.08 -5.81
N MET A 585 34.08 -22.04 -5.39
CA MET A 585 32.77 -22.20 -4.74
C MET A 585 31.64 -22.46 -5.75
N ILE A 586 31.76 -21.89 -6.95
CA ILE A 586 30.73 -21.89 -7.98
C ILE A 586 31.32 -22.47 -9.27
N ALA A 587 30.58 -23.39 -9.91
CA ALA A 587 31.03 -24.03 -11.15
C ALA A 587 31.24 -23.01 -12.28
N ASN A 588 30.24 -22.16 -12.55
CA ASN A 588 30.23 -21.22 -13.68
C ASN A 588 29.96 -19.78 -13.21
N THR A 589 30.75 -18.83 -13.71
CA THR A 589 30.38 -17.41 -13.58
C THR A 589 29.21 -17.13 -14.50
N THR A 590 28.27 -16.27 -14.08
CA THR A 590 27.05 -16.04 -14.85
C THR A 590 26.66 -14.57 -14.79
N ALA A 591 26.46 -13.94 -15.95
CA ALA A 591 25.76 -12.67 -16.03
C ALA A 591 24.38 -12.85 -16.64
N MET A 592 23.42 -12.06 -16.18
CA MET A 592 22.07 -12.06 -16.71
C MET A 592 21.48 -10.65 -16.72
N ASN A 593 20.84 -10.30 -17.83
CA ASN A 593 20.00 -9.13 -17.94
C ASN A 593 18.56 -9.55 -18.25
N THR A 594 17.61 -9.06 -17.46
CA THR A 594 16.17 -9.25 -17.72
C THR A 594 15.47 -7.91 -17.87
N ALA A 595 14.40 -7.90 -18.67
CA ALA A 595 13.54 -6.74 -18.86
C ALA A 595 12.08 -7.18 -18.86
N ASN A 596 11.23 -6.41 -18.19
CA ASN A 596 9.78 -6.52 -18.22
C ASN A 596 9.19 -5.15 -18.57
N ASP A 597 8.21 -5.13 -19.47
CA ASP A 597 7.47 -3.94 -19.89
C ASP A 597 5.98 -4.27 -19.83
N ASP A 598 5.27 -3.60 -18.93
CA ASP A 598 3.82 -3.67 -18.81
C ASP A 598 3.20 -2.32 -19.16
N ILE A 599 2.18 -2.32 -20.02
CA ILE A 599 1.39 -1.13 -20.35
C ILE A 599 -0.11 -1.44 -20.39
N ASN A 600 -0.84 -0.80 -19.48
CA ASN A 600 -2.24 -1.06 -19.24
C ASN A 600 -3.07 0.23 -19.44
N PRO A 601 -3.51 0.51 -20.69
CA PRO A 601 -4.41 1.63 -20.95
C PRO A 601 -5.84 1.28 -20.55
N SER A 602 -6.59 2.30 -20.12
CA SER A 602 -8.00 2.21 -19.75
C SER A 602 -8.77 3.45 -20.19
N ILE A 603 -10.06 3.28 -20.45
CA ILE A 603 -11.00 4.38 -20.70
C ILE A 603 -12.30 4.09 -19.96
N SER A 604 -12.74 5.07 -19.17
CA SER A 604 -14.03 5.09 -18.50
C SER A 604 -14.86 6.27 -18.99
N GLN A 605 -16.14 6.04 -19.28
CA GLN A 605 -17.10 7.07 -19.64
C GLN A 605 -18.33 6.92 -18.75
N THR A 606 -18.84 8.02 -18.21
CA THR A 606 -20.03 8.01 -17.33
C THR A 606 -20.94 9.19 -17.63
N ILE A 607 -22.24 8.95 -17.60
CA ILE A 607 -23.30 9.96 -17.58
C ILE A 607 -23.94 9.88 -16.20
N ASN A 608 -24.00 10.99 -15.50
CA ASN A 608 -24.57 11.11 -14.16
C ASN A 608 -25.70 12.14 -14.18
N TRP A 609 -26.77 11.87 -13.46
CA TRP A 609 -27.87 12.80 -13.27
C TRP A 609 -28.36 12.68 -11.83
N SER A 610 -28.68 13.80 -11.19
CA SER A 610 -29.28 13.80 -9.85
C SER A 610 -30.31 14.91 -9.75
N HIS A 611 -31.43 14.63 -9.10
CA HIS A 611 -32.47 15.63 -8.88
C HIS A 611 -33.25 15.34 -7.61
N LYS A 612 -33.55 16.40 -6.84
CA LYS A 612 -34.35 16.33 -5.62
C LYS A 612 -35.76 16.88 -5.87
N PHE A 613 -36.76 16.01 -5.89
CA PHE A 613 -38.17 16.37 -6.08
C PHE A 613 -38.85 16.66 -4.73
N ASN A 614 -39.63 17.75 -4.69
CA ASN A 614 -40.43 18.17 -3.52
C ASN A 614 -39.62 18.25 -2.20
N GLY A 615 -38.31 18.47 -2.29
CA GLY A 615 -37.40 18.49 -1.13
C GLY A 615 -37.21 17.15 -0.41
N LYS A 616 -37.93 16.09 -0.79
CA LYS A 616 -37.98 14.80 -0.08
C LYS A 616 -37.52 13.61 -0.90
N HIS A 617 -37.53 13.67 -2.22
CA HIS A 617 -37.15 12.54 -3.07
C HIS A 617 -35.87 12.88 -3.81
N ASP A 618 -34.72 12.40 -3.34
CA ASP A 618 -33.47 12.50 -4.09
C ASP A 618 -33.31 11.27 -4.97
N ILE A 619 -33.17 11.48 -6.28
CA ILE A 619 -32.91 10.41 -7.23
C ILE A 619 -31.59 10.73 -7.91
N SER A 620 -30.63 9.80 -7.86
CA SER A 620 -29.41 9.87 -8.65
C SER A 620 -29.29 8.66 -9.55
N ALA A 621 -29.00 8.87 -10.84
CA ALA A 621 -28.77 7.82 -11.81
C ALA A 621 -27.40 7.98 -12.48
N LEU A 622 -26.72 6.87 -12.71
CA LEU A 622 -25.44 6.80 -13.42
C LEU A 622 -25.53 5.70 -14.48
N LEU A 623 -25.03 5.99 -15.68
CA LEU A 623 -24.74 5.01 -16.72
C LEU A 623 -23.28 5.13 -17.16
N GLY A 624 -22.61 4.02 -17.42
CA GLY A 624 -21.20 4.05 -17.79
C GLY A 624 -20.70 2.86 -18.60
N MET A 625 -19.54 3.07 -19.22
CA MET A 625 -18.77 2.08 -19.96
C MET A 625 -17.32 2.12 -19.49
N ASN A 626 -16.70 0.96 -19.33
CA ASN A 626 -15.27 0.85 -19.01
C ASN A 626 -14.60 -0.14 -19.98
N TYR A 627 -13.41 0.23 -20.47
CA TYR A 627 -12.55 -0.64 -21.27
C TYR A 627 -11.14 -0.63 -20.69
N GLU A 628 -10.57 -1.82 -20.52
CA GLU A 628 -9.21 -2.02 -19.99
C GLU A 628 -8.44 -2.98 -20.89
N GLU A 629 -7.16 -2.69 -21.10
CA GLU A 629 -6.22 -3.57 -21.75
C GLU A 629 -5.02 -3.82 -20.84
N PHE A 630 -4.50 -5.06 -20.83
CA PHE A 630 -3.29 -5.42 -20.11
C PHE A 630 -2.33 -6.02 -21.12
N ASN A 631 -1.22 -5.33 -21.36
CA ASN A 631 -0.16 -5.81 -22.23
C ASN A 631 1.09 -6.01 -21.39
N ALA A 632 1.70 -7.18 -21.48
CA ALA A 632 2.96 -7.48 -20.81
C ALA A 632 3.94 -8.09 -21.80
N TRP A 633 5.22 -7.72 -21.66
CA TRP A 633 6.34 -8.28 -22.40
C TRP A 633 7.49 -8.58 -21.45
N SER A 634 8.19 -9.69 -21.68
CA SER A 634 9.39 -10.03 -20.93
C SER A 634 10.52 -10.53 -21.83
N PHE A 635 11.75 -10.34 -21.37
CA PHE A 635 12.97 -10.79 -22.02
C PHE A 635 14.05 -11.14 -21.00
N SER A 636 14.85 -12.17 -21.29
CA SER A 636 16.03 -12.55 -20.51
C SER A 636 17.17 -13.02 -21.42
N ALA A 637 18.38 -12.51 -21.18
CA ALA A 637 19.61 -12.97 -21.79
C ALA A 637 20.60 -13.38 -20.69
N ARG A 638 21.31 -14.50 -20.91
CA ARG A 638 22.26 -15.08 -19.94
C ARG A 638 23.54 -15.51 -20.65
N GLY A 639 24.68 -15.24 -20.03
CA GLY A 639 26.00 -15.65 -20.47
C GLY A 639 26.77 -16.30 -19.31
N GLN A 640 27.65 -17.25 -19.64
CA GLN A 640 28.48 -17.98 -18.69
C GLN A 640 29.95 -17.96 -19.10
N ASP A 641 30.83 -17.91 -18.09
CA ASP A 641 32.29 -17.99 -18.20
C ASP A 641 32.93 -16.92 -19.10
N GLY A 642 34.27 -16.85 -19.16
CA GLY A 642 34.97 -15.90 -20.04
C GLY A 642 35.19 -14.50 -19.48
N TYR A 643 34.76 -14.23 -18.26
CA TYR A 643 35.01 -13.00 -17.52
C TYR A 643 36.47 -12.97 -17.03
N LEU A 644 37.18 -11.88 -17.31
CA LEU A 644 38.59 -11.71 -16.94
C LEU A 644 38.76 -11.53 -15.41
N ASP A 645 37.85 -10.78 -14.81
CA ASP A 645 37.76 -10.47 -13.39
C ASP A 645 36.27 -10.35 -12.99
N ASN A 646 36.01 -10.02 -11.72
CA ASN A 646 34.65 -9.78 -11.21
C ASN A 646 34.20 -8.30 -11.34
N GLU A 647 35.00 -7.44 -11.99
CA GLU A 647 34.67 -6.01 -12.17
C GLU A 647 33.80 -5.78 -13.41
N LEU A 648 34.05 -6.54 -14.49
CA LEU A 648 33.31 -6.43 -15.74
C LEU A 648 32.18 -7.46 -15.82
N THR A 649 30.95 -7.06 -15.50
CA THR A 649 29.81 -7.99 -15.32
C THR A 649 28.88 -8.12 -16.54
N GLU A 650 29.27 -7.61 -17.70
CA GLU A 650 28.36 -7.50 -18.85
C GLU A 650 28.11 -8.83 -19.57
N VAL A 651 26.84 -9.15 -19.86
CA VAL A 651 26.44 -10.41 -20.53
C VAL A 651 27.20 -10.65 -21.84
N GLY A 652 27.54 -9.59 -22.57
CA GLY A 652 28.25 -9.67 -23.85
C GLY A 652 29.72 -10.11 -23.76
N LEU A 653 30.29 -10.20 -22.55
CA LEU A 653 31.66 -10.66 -22.31
C LEU A 653 31.75 -12.18 -22.11
N ALA A 654 30.61 -12.86 -21.98
CA ALA A 654 30.59 -14.30 -21.77
C ALA A 654 31.20 -15.07 -22.95
N THR A 655 31.90 -16.16 -22.66
CA THR A 655 32.36 -17.11 -23.70
C THR A 655 31.27 -18.10 -24.11
N THR A 656 30.30 -18.36 -23.22
CA THR A 656 29.17 -19.25 -23.49
C THR A 656 27.85 -18.50 -23.34
N PHE A 657 27.08 -18.39 -24.43
CA PHE A 657 25.76 -17.76 -24.39
C PHE A 657 24.65 -18.80 -24.26
N LEU A 658 23.77 -18.61 -23.28
CA LEU A 658 22.56 -19.42 -23.16
C LEU A 658 21.46 -18.86 -24.08
N LYS A 659 20.54 -19.74 -24.52
CA LYS A 659 19.42 -19.35 -25.38
C LYS A 659 18.57 -18.26 -24.70
N PRO A 660 18.40 -17.07 -25.31
CA PRO A 660 17.52 -16.04 -24.76
C PRO A 660 16.07 -16.50 -24.69
N SER A 661 15.31 -15.97 -23.73
CA SER A 661 13.86 -16.19 -23.61
C SER A 661 13.10 -14.87 -23.74
N SER A 662 11.88 -14.93 -24.28
CA SER A 662 10.96 -13.81 -24.36
C SER A 662 9.51 -14.29 -24.38
N SER A 663 8.59 -13.48 -23.87
CA SER A 663 7.15 -13.75 -23.94
C SER A 663 6.37 -12.45 -24.07
N SER A 664 5.14 -12.54 -24.57
CA SER A 664 4.18 -11.44 -24.57
C SER A 664 2.78 -11.93 -24.27
N SER A 665 1.95 -11.07 -23.67
CA SER A 665 0.57 -11.38 -23.35
C SER A 665 -0.34 -10.16 -23.53
N LYS A 666 -1.62 -10.43 -23.81
CA LYS A 666 -2.63 -9.39 -24.00
C LYS A 666 -3.99 -9.84 -23.49
N VAL A 667 -4.60 -9.02 -22.65
CA VAL A 667 -5.94 -9.23 -22.08
C VAL A 667 -6.78 -7.98 -22.34
N ARG A 668 -8.08 -8.18 -22.61
CA ARG A 668 -9.05 -7.08 -22.71
C ARG A 668 -10.27 -7.34 -21.85
N LEU A 669 -10.75 -6.29 -21.20
CA LEU A 669 -12.02 -6.24 -20.49
C LEU A 669 -12.86 -5.10 -21.06
N LEU A 670 -14.15 -5.37 -21.27
CA LEU A 670 -15.14 -4.36 -21.68
C LEU A 670 -16.38 -4.52 -20.82
N SER A 671 -16.90 -3.41 -20.31
CA SER A 671 -17.97 -3.40 -19.33
C SER A 671 -18.97 -2.29 -19.57
N TYR A 672 -20.24 -2.60 -19.33
CA TYR A 672 -21.33 -1.62 -19.24
C TYR A 672 -21.96 -1.70 -17.86
N PHE A 673 -22.26 -0.56 -17.25
CA PHE A 673 -22.77 -0.53 -15.89
C PHE A 673 -23.74 0.63 -15.67
N GLY A 674 -24.62 0.47 -14.68
CA GLY A 674 -25.51 1.52 -14.22
C GLY A 674 -25.73 1.45 -12.71
N ARG A 675 -26.05 2.60 -12.13
CA ARG A 675 -26.39 2.77 -10.71
C ARG A 675 -27.62 3.66 -10.58
N LEU A 676 -28.52 3.31 -9.68
CA LEU A 676 -29.66 4.10 -9.27
C LEU A 676 -29.65 4.23 -7.75
N ASN A 677 -29.65 5.46 -7.25
CA ASN A 677 -29.82 5.79 -5.84
C ASN A 677 -31.16 6.49 -5.66
N TYR A 678 -31.84 6.15 -4.57
CA TYR A 678 -33.07 6.79 -4.15
C TYR A 678 -33.02 7.05 -2.66
N ASP A 679 -33.24 8.31 -2.29
CA ASP A 679 -33.37 8.77 -0.91
C ASP A 679 -34.77 9.36 -0.75
N TYR A 680 -35.53 8.80 0.21
CA TYR A 680 -36.78 9.38 0.65
C TYR A 680 -36.64 9.99 2.05
N ALA A 681 -36.74 11.33 2.08
CA ALA A 681 -36.77 12.19 3.25
C ALA A 681 -35.58 11.98 4.20
N ASP A 682 -34.40 11.68 3.64
CA ASP A 682 -33.16 11.37 4.37
C ASP A 682 -33.34 10.22 5.38
N ARG A 683 -34.32 9.34 5.15
CA ARG A 683 -34.77 8.24 6.04
C ARG A 683 -34.63 6.87 5.42
N TYR A 684 -35.18 6.71 4.21
CA TYR A 684 -35.19 5.45 3.50
C TYR A 684 -34.29 5.56 2.28
N LEU A 685 -33.21 4.80 2.31
CA LEU A 685 -32.15 4.83 1.33
C LEU A 685 -32.20 3.54 0.54
N PHE A 686 -32.11 3.63 -0.78
CA PHE A 686 -32.06 2.47 -1.67
C PHE A 686 -31.01 2.71 -2.76
N GLU A 687 -30.21 1.69 -3.04
CA GLU A 687 -29.25 1.69 -4.13
C GLU A 687 -29.36 0.38 -4.93
N MET A 688 -29.34 0.51 -6.26
CA MET A 688 -29.30 -0.60 -7.20
C MET A 688 -28.13 -0.40 -8.16
N ASN A 689 -27.35 -1.46 -8.38
CA ASN A 689 -26.28 -1.50 -9.37
C ASN A 689 -26.51 -2.68 -10.32
N LEU A 690 -26.27 -2.46 -11.61
CA LEU A 690 -26.29 -3.51 -12.62
C LEU A 690 -25.04 -3.39 -13.49
N ARG A 691 -24.32 -4.49 -13.71
CA ARG A 691 -23.12 -4.50 -14.53
C ARG A 691 -23.03 -5.72 -15.43
N TYR A 692 -22.63 -5.51 -16.68
CA TYR A 692 -22.43 -6.53 -17.70
C TYR A 692 -21.00 -6.48 -18.22
N ASP A 693 -20.20 -7.50 -17.89
CA ASP A 693 -18.76 -7.55 -18.12
C ASP A 693 -18.36 -8.61 -19.13
N GLY A 694 -17.45 -8.26 -20.05
CA GLY A 694 -16.88 -9.11 -21.08
C GLY A 694 -15.37 -9.31 -20.89
N SER A 695 -14.88 -10.56 -20.91
CA SER A 695 -13.44 -10.87 -20.83
C SER A 695 -12.91 -11.62 -22.05
N SER A 696 -11.71 -11.24 -22.52
CA SER A 696 -11.02 -11.95 -23.60
C SER A 696 -10.46 -13.32 -23.20
N ARG A 697 -10.50 -13.68 -21.90
CA ARG A 697 -10.00 -14.97 -21.40
C ARG A 697 -10.94 -16.14 -21.68
N PHE A 698 -12.20 -15.88 -21.99
CA PHE A 698 -13.22 -16.90 -22.25
C PHE A 698 -13.56 -17.01 -23.74
N ALA A 699 -14.13 -18.16 -24.11
CA ALA A 699 -14.64 -18.38 -25.46
C ALA A 699 -15.72 -17.35 -25.84
N LYS A 700 -15.91 -17.10 -27.14
CA LYS A 700 -16.84 -16.07 -27.66
C LYS A 700 -18.25 -16.13 -27.05
N LYS A 701 -18.78 -17.33 -26.81
CA LYS A 701 -20.14 -17.57 -26.28
C LYS A 701 -20.26 -17.38 -24.76
N HIS A 702 -19.15 -17.41 -24.01
CA HIS A 702 -19.14 -17.42 -22.54
C HIS A 702 -18.42 -16.22 -21.92
N ARG A 703 -18.05 -15.23 -22.75
CA ARG A 703 -17.24 -14.06 -22.31
C ARG A 703 -17.98 -13.06 -21.45
N TRP A 704 -19.31 -13.02 -21.54
CA TRP A 704 -20.12 -12.01 -20.87
C TRP A 704 -20.77 -12.57 -19.61
N GLY A 705 -20.74 -11.79 -18.52
CA GLY A 705 -21.39 -12.08 -17.25
C GLY A 705 -22.20 -10.89 -16.73
N LEU A 706 -23.35 -11.14 -16.11
CA LEU A 706 -24.23 -10.13 -15.50
C LEU A 706 -24.14 -10.20 -13.97
N PHE A 707 -23.92 -9.04 -13.35
CA PHE A 707 -23.61 -8.92 -11.93
C PHE A 707 -24.50 -7.83 -11.29
N PRO A 708 -25.67 -8.20 -10.73
CA PRO A 708 -26.56 -7.28 -10.03
C PRO A 708 -26.17 -7.07 -8.56
N SER A 709 -26.51 -5.91 -8.01
CA SER A 709 -26.41 -5.63 -6.57
C SER A 709 -27.49 -4.66 -6.12
N PHE A 710 -27.95 -4.83 -4.88
CA PHE A 710 -28.96 -4.01 -4.24
C PHE A 710 -28.57 -3.73 -2.78
N SER A 711 -28.94 -2.56 -2.29
CA SER A 711 -28.81 -2.23 -0.87
C SER A 711 -29.92 -1.29 -0.42
N ALA A 712 -30.25 -1.38 0.87
CA ALA A 712 -31.22 -0.51 1.51
C ALA A 712 -30.69 -0.06 2.88
N GLY A 713 -31.03 1.16 3.27
CA GLY A 713 -30.73 1.73 4.58
C GLY A 713 -31.95 2.39 5.18
N TRP A 714 -32.14 2.22 6.48
CA TRP A 714 -33.20 2.88 7.24
C TRP A 714 -32.61 3.61 8.43
N ARG A 715 -32.74 4.94 8.43
CA ARG A 715 -32.35 5.81 9.53
C ARG A 715 -33.48 5.90 10.55
N ILE A 716 -33.42 5.01 11.54
CA ILE A 716 -34.43 4.83 12.58
C ILE A 716 -34.45 6.06 13.50
N ASP A 717 -33.29 6.69 13.74
CA ASP A 717 -33.14 7.92 14.55
C ASP A 717 -33.96 9.12 14.04
N GLN A 718 -34.31 9.10 12.76
CA GLN A 718 -35.06 10.17 12.09
C GLN A 718 -36.58 9.93 12.12
N GLU A 719 -37.05 8.83 12.73
CA GLU A 719 -38.48 8.56 12.86
C GLU A 719 -39.11 9.33 14.03
N HIS A 720 -40.36 9.75 13.86
CA HIS A 720 -41.10 10.51 14.87
C HIS A 720 -41.17 9.80 16.24
N PHE A 721 -41.23 8.47 16.24
CA PHE A 721 -41.26 7.69 17.49
C PHE A 721 -39.92 7.68 18.25
N MET A 722 -38.81 8.07 17.59
CA MET A 722 -37.49 8.15 18.19
C MET A 722 -37.11 9.56 18.67
N GLU A 723 -37.96 10.57 18.46
CA GLU A 723 -37.69 11.96 18.87
C GLU A 723 -37.29 12.06 20.35
N ASN A 724 -37.95 11.31 21.23
CA ASN A 724 -37.64 11.28 22.68
C ASN A 724 -36.26 10.66 23.00
N ALA A 725 -35.72 9.83 22.11
CA ALA A 725 -34.42 9.18 22.28
C ALA A 725 -33.25 10.07 21.79
N GLN A 726 -33.50 11.11 20.99
CA GLN A 726 -32.46 11.93 20.37
C GLN A 726 -31.53 12.63 21.37
N ASN A 727 -31.99 12.83 22.61
CA ASN A 727 -31.20 13.42 23.70
C ASN A 727 -29.97 12.58 24.08
N TRP A 728 -30.01 11.27 23.86
CA TRP A 728 -28.92 10.35 24.19
C TRP A 728 -28.49 9.49 22.99
N LEU A 729 -29.37 9.25 22.03
CA LEU A 729 -29.11 8.50 20.79
C LEU A 729 -29.02 9.47 19.62
N SER A 730 -27.80 9.73 19.15
CA SER A 730 -27.51 10.69 18.09
C SER A 730 -27.69 10.13 16.67
N ASN A 731 -27.54 8.81 16.51
CA ASN A 731 -27.67 8.14 15.22
C ASN A 731 -28.05 6.67 15.44
N LEU A 732 -28.93 6.13 14.61
CA LEU A 732 -29.28 4.72 14.57
C LEU A 732 -29.74 4.35 13.15
N LYS A 733 -28.89 3.62 12.43
CA LYS A 733 -29.17 3.22 11.05
C LYS A 733 -29.01 1.72 10.87
N MET A 734 -30.02 1.09 10.29
CA MET A 734 -29.93 -0.30 9.82
C MET A 734 -29.64 -0.32 8.33
N ARG A 735 -28.77 -1.23 7.88
CA ARG A 735 -28.43 -1.41 6.47
C ARG A 735 -28.43 -2.87 6.07
N VAL A 736 -28.90 -3.16 4.87
CA VAL A 736 -28.83 -4.50 4.26
C VAL A 736 -28.32 -4.37 2.83
N SER A 737 -27.45 -5.29 2.41
CA SER A 737 -26.99 -5.37 1.03
C SER A 737 -26.90 -6.81 0.53
N TRP A 738 -27.15 -7.00 -0.75
CA TRP A 738 -26.99 -8.26 -1.47
C TRP A 738 -26.45 -7.97 -2.86
N GLY A 739 -25.50 -8.75 -3.34
CA GLY A 739 -25.06 -8.64 -4.73
C GLY A 739 -24.12 -9.73 -5.18
N GLN A 740 -23.94 -9.81 -6.49
CA GLN A 740 -23.07 -10.78 -7.15
C GLN A 740 -21.92 -10.05 -7.84
N LEU A 741 -20.73 -10.66 -7.78
CA LEU A 741 -19.49 -10.18 -8.36
C LEU A 741 -18.84 -11.32 -9.15
N GLY A 742 -18.16 -11.00 -10.24
CA GLY A 742 -17.41 -11.98 -11.03
C GLY A 742 -15.94 -12.06 -10.63
N ASN A 743 -15.29 -13.15 -11.04
CA ASN A 743 -13.85 -13.31 -11.13
C ASN A 743 -13.49 -14.05 -12.43
N GLN A 744 -12.43 -13.62 -13.10
CA GLN A 744 -11.97 -14.17 -14.39
C GLN A 744 -10.47 -14.39 -14.48
N SER A 745 -9.72 -14.26 -13.39
CA SER A 745 -8.25 -14.21 -13.45
C SER A 745 -7.62 -15.59 -13.69
N ILE A 746 -7.91 -16.22 -14.82
CA ILE A 746 -7.28 -17.47 -15.28
C ILE A 746 -6.19 -17.20 -16.31
N GLY A 747 -5.42 -18.25 -16.64
CA GLY A 747 -4.47 -18.21 -17.75
C GLY A 747 -5.14 -17.84 -19.07
N LEU A 748 -4.34 -17.34 -20.02
CA LEU A 748 -4.82 -17.11 -21.38
C LEU A 748 -5.11 -18.44 -22.11
N PHE A 749 -6.06 -18.40 -23.04
CA PHE A 749 -6.38 -19.50 -23.96
C PHE A 749 -6.79 -20.83 -23.31
N GLN A 750 -7.16 -20.86 -22.03
CA GLN A 750 -7.58 -22.08 -21.32
C GLN A 750 -8.83 -22.77 -21.91
N TYR A 751 -9.56 -22.07 -22.79
CA TYR A 751 -10.74 -22.58 -23.49
C TYR A 751 -10.43 -23.28 -24.83
N THR A 752 -9.17 -23.29 -25.28
CA THR A 752 -8.76 -23.87 -26.57
C THR A 752 -7.45 -24.64 -26.43
N PRO A 753 -7.25 -25.74 -27.19
CA PRO A 753 -5.94 -26.40 -27.22
C PRO A 753 -4.85 -25.44 -27.71
N VAL A 754 -3.71 -25.44 -27.02
CA VAL A 754 -2.50 -24.68 -27.39
C VAL A 754 -1.32 -25.64 -27.53
N MET A 755 -0.42 -25.38 -28.48
CA MET A 755 0.79 -26.17 -28.67
C MET A 755 1.96 -25.54 -27.92
N ASN A 756 2.65 -26.35 -27.12
CA ASN A 756 3.88 -25.97 -26.41
C ASN A 756 5.11 -26.51 -27.14
N SER A 757 6.14 -25.67 -27.28
CA SER A 757 7.46 -26.07 -27.80
C SER A 757 8.31 -26.75 -26.72
N GLY A 758 9.34 -27.49 -27.11
CA GLY A 758 10.27 -28.14 -26.17
C GLY A 758 9.84 -29.55 -25.77
N VAL A 759 8.75 -30.06 -26.36
CA VAL A 759 8.41 -31.48 -26.34
C VAL A 759 9.25 -32.15 -27.42
N ASN A 760 10.51 -32.42 -27.08
CA ASN A 760 11.52 -32.83 -28.05
C ASN A 760 11.36 -34.31 -28.44
N TYR A 761 11.64 -34.60 -29.71
CA TYR A 761 11.70 -35.96 -30.25
C TYR A 761 13.15 -36.30 -30.59
N ILE A 762 13.53 -37.57 -30.52
CA ILE A 762 14.87 -38.01 -30.90
C ILE A 762 14.79 -38.65 -32.28
N PHE A 763 15.48 -38.07 -33.26
CA PHE A 763 15.63 -38.65 -34.59
C PHE A 763 17.11 -38.93 -34.83
N GLY A 764 17.49 -40.21 -35.02
CA GLY A 764 18.88 -40.61 -35.26
C GLY A 764 19.86 -40.16 -34.17
N ASN A 765 19.46 -40.26 -32.89
CA ASN A 765 20.19 -39.75 -31.71
C ASN A 765 20.36 -38.23 -31.62
N VAL A 766 19.67 -37.45 -32.45
CA VAL A 766 19.67 -35.99 -32.38
C VAL A 766 18.32 -35.50 -31.82
N PRO A 767 18.33 -34.71 -30.72
CA PRO A 767 17.12 -34.06 -30.24
C PRO A 767 16.61 -33.02 -31.25
N ALA A 768 15.39 -33.18 -31.73
CA ALA A 768 14.66 -32.22 -32.52
C ALA A 768 13.56 -31.56 -31.67
N THR A 769 13.46 -30.23 -31.72
CA THR A 769 12.40 -29.52 -30.99
C THR A 769 11.04 -29.81 -31.61
N GLY A 770 10.17 -30.45 -30.83
CA GLY A 770 8.79 -30.71 -31.20
C GLY A 770 7.82 -29.77 -30.52
N TYR A 771 6.57 -29.86 -30.98
CA TYR A 771 5.42 -29.16 -30.45
C TYR A 771 4.34 -30.17 -30.12
N ALA A 772 3.71 -30.04 -28.95
CA ALA A 772 2.57 -30.88 -28.58
C ALA A 772 1.58 -30.09 -27.72
N VAL A 773 0.33 -30.55 -27.71
CA VAL A 773 -0.64 -30.12 -26.70
C VAL A 773 -0.27 -30.82 -25.39
N THR A 774 -0.07 -30.03 -24.33
CA THR A 774 0.29 -30.56 -23.00
C THR A 774 -0.80 -30.31 -21.97
N GLN A 775 -1.91 -29.68 -22.36
CA GLN A 775 -3.02 -29.32 -21.49
C GLN A 775 -4.35 -29.53 -22.21
N ALA A 776 -5.31 -30.19 -21.55
CA ALA A 776 -6.69 -30.27 -22.02
C ALA A 776 -7.38 -28.90 -21.86
N ALA A 777 -8.36 -28.61 -22.73
CA ALA A 777 -9.10 -27.35 -22.71
C ALA A 777 -10.60 -27.60 -22.61
N ASP A 778 -11.31 -26.72 -21.91
CA ASP A 778 -12.77 -26.75 -21.85
C ASP A 778 -13.34 -25.46 -22.47
N PRO A 779 -14.02 -25.53 -23.62
CA PRO A 779 -14.54 -24.33 -24.29
C PRO A 779 -15.72 -23.68 -23.56
N LYS A 780 -16.27 -24.32 -22.52
CA LYS A 780 -17.44 -23.84 -21.75
C LYS A 780 -17.06 -23.02 -20.52
N ILE A 781 -15.76 -22.88 -20.22
CA ILE A 781 -15.31 -22.10 -19.06
C ILE A 781 -15.87 -20.67 -19.09
N SER A 782 -16.31 -20.21 -17.92
CA SER A 782 -16.89 -18.89 -17.71
C SER A 782 -16.50 -18.35 -16.33
N TRP A 783 -17.19 -17.31 -15.88
CA TRP A 783 -16.88 -16.57 -14.66
C TRP A 783 -17.03 -17.42 -13.39
N GLU A 784 -16.12 -17.25 -12.44
CA GLU A 784 -16.35 -17.59 -11.04
C GLU A 784 -17.24 -16.49 -10.43
N THR A 785 -18.25 -16.86 -9.63
CA THR A 785 -19.25 -15.90 -9.10
C THR A 785 -19.24 -15.87 -7.59
N THR A 786 -19.06 -14.68 -7.02
CA THR A 786 -19.14 -14.43 -5.57
C THR A 786 -20.44 -13.69 -5.24
N THR A 787 -21.28 -14.28 -4.40
CA THR A 787 -22.48 -13.63 -3.86
C THR A 787 -22.22 -13.18 -2.42
N ILE A 788 -22.46 -11.90 -2.12
CA ILE A 788 -22.26 -11.32 -0.79
C ILE A 788 -23.59 -10.81 -0.26
N THR A 789 -23.94 -11.19 0.97
CA THR A 789 -25.04 -10.62 1.74
C THR A 789 -24.48 -9.97 3.00
N ASN A 790 -24.93 -8.76 3.33
CA ASN A 790 -24.50 -8.01 4.50
C ASN A 790 -25.71 -7.45 5.26
N LEU A 791 -25.65 -7.50 6.58
CA LEU A 791 -26.59 -6.84 7.49
C LEU A 791 -25.77 -6.02 8.48
N ALA A 792 -26.10 -4.75 8.66
CA ALA A 792 -25.36 -3.85 9.54
C ALA A 792 -26.27 -2.96 10.37
N LEU A 793 -25.78 -2.61 11.56
CA LEU A 793 -26.36 -1.62 12.46
C LEU A 793 -25.28 -0.60 12.80
N ASP A 794 -25.50 0.66 12.42
CA ASP A 794 -24.66 1.80 12.80
C ASP A 794 -25.35 2.56 13.93
N PHE A 795 -24.58 3.03 14.90
CA PHE A 795 -25.12 3.78 16.03
C PHE A 795 -24.17 4.87 16.53
N GLY A 796 -24.76 5.88 17.17
CA GLY A 796 -24.06 6.96 17.84
C GLY A 796 -24.82 7.39 19.09
N ILE A 797 -24.12 7.52 20.21
CA ILE A 797 -24.67 7.80 21.54
C ILE A 797 -23.91 8.99 22.13
N PHE A 798 -24.62 9.84 22.88
CA PHE A 798 -24.10 11.02 23.56
C PHE A 798 -23.38 11.99 22.60
N ASN A 799 -24.10 12.54 21.63
CA ASN A 799 -23.56 13.42 20.58
C ASN A 799 -22.41 12.76 19.80
N ASN A 800 -22.57 11.46 19.48
CA ASN A 800 -21.55 10.62 18.83
C ASN A 800 -20.23 10.48 19.61
N SER A 801 -20.17 10.85 20.89
CA SER A 801 -19.02 10.56 21.75
C SER A 801 -18.73 9.07 21.77
N LEU A 802 -19.75 8.21 21.83
CA LEU A 802 -19.63 6.79 21.54
C LEU A 802 -20.27 6.51 20.19
N SER A 803 -19.52 5.96 19.24
CA SER A 803 -20.04 5.59 17.93
C SER A 803 -19.46 4.26 17.46
N GLY A 804 -20.18 3.58 16.58
CA GLY A 804 -19.75 2.29 16.10
C GLY A 804 -20.67 1.67 15.06
N SER A 805 -20.26 0.49 14.61
CA SER A 805 -21.07 -0.38 13.75
C SER A 805 -20.88 -1.85 14.11
N ILE A 806 -21.93 -2.63 13.91
CA ILE A 806 -21.91 -4.09 13.98
C ILE A 806 -22.43 -4.60 12.65
N GLU A 807 -21.69 -5.50 12.01
CA GLU A 807 -22.04 -6.07 10.72
C GLU A 807 -21.99 -7.60 10.77
N PHE A 808 -22.88 -8.26 10.04
CA PHE A 808 -22.89 -9.69 9.77
C PHE A 808 -22.83 -9.89 8.26
N PHE A 809 -21.98 -10.80 7.80
CA PHE A 809 -21.82 -11.04 6.38
C PHE A 809 -21.76 -12.54 6.04
N LYS A 810 -22.21 -12.84 4.82
CA LYS A 810 -22.02 -14.13 4.17
C LYS A 810 -21.56 -13.91 2.73
N LYS A 811 -20.36 -14.38 2.43
CA LYS A 811 -19.74 -14.38 1.10
C LYS A 811 -19.67 -15.83 0.62
N ARG A 812 -20.35 -16.15 -0.48
CA ARG A 812 -20.34 -17.47 -1.11
C ARG A 812 -19.77 -17.37 -2.52
N THR A 813 -18.64 -18.00 -2.76
CA THR A 813 -18.03 -18.12 -4.09
C THR A 813 -18.41 -19.45 -4.68
N LYS A 814 -18.98 -19.46 -5.89
CA LYS A 814 -19.35 -20.65 -6.66
C LYS A 814 -18.63 -20.66 -8.00
N ASP A 815 -18.66 -21.82 -8.65
CA ASP A 815 -18.10 -22.00 -9.99
C ASP A 815 -16.60 -21.70 -10.04
N ILE A 816 -15.90 -22.07 -8.95
CA ILE A 816 -14.48 -21.78 -8.75
C ILE A 816 -13.66 -22.36 -9.91
N LEU A 817 -12.76 -21.56 -10.48
CA LEU A 817 -11.99 -21.95 -11.66
C LEU A 817 -10.77 -22.79 -11.26
N ARG A 818 -10.81 -24.11 -11.43
CA ARG A 818 -9.67 -25.00 -11.11
C ARG A 818 -9.39 -26.03 -12.21
N SER A 819 -8.16 -26.54 -12.23
CA SER A 819 -7.80 -27.69 -13.05
C SER A 819 -8.33 -28.96 -12.40
N VAL A 820 -8.93 -29.84 -13.20
CA VAL A 820 -9.44 -31.14 -12.75
C VAL A 820 -8.46 -32.22 -13.20
N ASN A 821 -7.92 -32.99 -12.25
CA ASN A 821 -6.99 -34.07 -12.53
C ASN A 821 -7.57 -35.06 -13.56
N GLN A 822 -6.69 -35.60 -14.41
CA GLN A 822 -7.07 -36.62 -15.38
C GLN A 822 -6.14 -37.83 -15.26
N PRO A 823 -6.64 -39.04 -15.58
CA PRO A 823 -5.82 -40.25 -15.56
C PRO A 823 -4.61 -40.11 -16.50
N SER A 824 -3.42 -40.52 -16.06
CA SER A 824 -2.19 -40.39 -16.85
C SER A 824 -2.25 -41.10 -18.21
N GLN A 825 -3.16 -42.08 -18.36
CA GLN A 825 -3.44 -42.81 -19.60
C GLN A 825 -3.91 -41.90 -20.75
N VAL A 826 -4.39 -40.69 -20.49
CA VAL A 826 -4.75 -39.72 -21.55
C VAL A 826 -3.53 -38.98 -22.14
N GLY A 827 -2.31 -39.50 -21.94
CA GLY A 827 -1.07 -38.94 -22.48
C GLY A 827 -0.39 -37.95 -21.54
N ASN A 828 -0.61 -38.08 -20.23
CA ASN A 828 -0.06 -37.18 -19.21
C ASN A 828 -0.41 -35.69 -19.45
N LEU A 829 -1.58 -35.44 -20.04
CA LEU A 829 -2.10 -34.10 -20.26
C LEU A 829 -2.52 -33.48 -18.92
N THR A 830 -2.10 -32.23 -18.69
CA THR A 830 -2.64 -31.46 -17.57
C THR A 830 -4.15 -31.27 -17.76
N GLY A 831 -4.89 -31.41 -16.66
CA GLY A 831 -6.34 -31.27 -16.62
C GLY A 831 -6.86 -29.94 -17.16
N ALA A 832 -8.04 -29.98 -17.79
CA ALA A 832 -8.73 -28.78 -18.23
C ALA A 832 -9.18 -27.95 -17.03
N MET A 833 -9.10 -26.62 -17.17
CA MET A 833 -9.75 -25.70 -16.24
C MET A 833 -11.27 -25.84 -16.34
N ARG A 834 -11.96 -25.91 -15.21
CA ARG A 834 -13.43 -25.98 -15.14
C ARG A 834 -13.96 -25.11 -14.00
N ASN A 835 -15.21 -24.68 -14.16
CA ASN A 835 -16.00 -24.01 -13.13
C ASN A 835 -16.55 -25.07 -12.14
N ILE A 836 -15.82 -25.32 -11.06
CA ILE A 836 -16.17 -26.34 -10.08
C ILE A 836 -15.67 -26.00 -8.67
N GLY A 837 -16.57 -26.13 -7.70
CA GLY A 837 -16.30 -25.89 -6.29
C GLY A 837 -17.02 -24.67 -5.73
N THR A 838 -17.19 -24.65 -4.42
CA THR A 838 -17.89 -23.64 -3.65
C THR A 838 -17.20 -23.40 -2.31
N VAL A 839 -17.03 -22.13 -1.94
CA VAL A 839 -16.43 -21.69 -0.66
C VAL A 839 -17.33 -20.66 0.00
N ASP A 840 -17.52 -20.80 1.32
CA ASP A 840 -18.18 -19.81 2.17
C ASP A 840 -17.17 -19.10 3.06
N ASN A 841 -17.33 -17.77 3.18
CA ASN A 841 -16.82 -16.98 4.29
C ASN A 841 -18.02 -16.36 5.01
N THR A 842 -18.18 -16.69 6.28
CA THR A 842 -19.27 -16.16 7.13
C THR A 842 -18.68 -15.56 8.37
N GLY A 843 -19.23 -14.44 8.84
CA GLY A 843 -18.61 -13.73 9.93
C GLY A 843 -19.37 -12.52 10.42
N PHE A 844 -18.79 -11.88 11.44
CA PHE A 844 -19.26 -10.61 11.94
C PHE A 844 -18.09 -9.63 12.13
N GLU A 845 -18.39 -8.35 12.07
CA GLU A 845 -17.45 -7.26 12.28
C GLU A 845 -18.03 -6.31 13.30
N ALA A 846 -17.21 -5.81 14.23
CA ALA A 846 -17.60 -4.74 15.13
C ALA A 846 -16.54 -3.64 15.12
N ASN A 847 -16.99 -2.39 15.13
CA ASN A 847 -16.16 -1.21 15.26
C ASN A 847 -16.75 -0.31 16.35
N LEU A 848 -15.90 0.18 17.24
CA LEU A 848 -16.28 1.07 18.34
C LEU A 848 -15.24 2.18 18.45
N ALA A 849 -15.71 3.40 18.68
CA ALA A 849 -14.88 4.55 19.01
C ALA A 849 -15.54 5.38 20.11
N TYR A 850 -14.74 5.78 21.08
CA TYR A 850 -15.12 6.68 22.15
C TYR A 850 -14.23 7.93 22.15
N ARG A 851 -14.84 9.09 21.99
CA ARG A 851 -14.18 10.40 21.89
C ARG A 851 -14.77 11.36 22.89
N ASN A 852 -13.90 12.05 23.61
CA ASN A 852 -14.32 13.06 24.57
C ASN A 852 -13.20 14.06 24.85
N THR A 853 -13.59 15.18 25.47
CA THR A 853 -12.70 16.28 25.84
C THR A 853 -12.95 16.66 27.30
N ILE A 854 -11.89 16.67 28.11
CA ILE A 854 -11.90 17.13 29.50
C ILE A 854 -10.98 18.35 29.62
N GLY A 855 -11.58 19.55 29.61
CA GLY A 855 -10.82 20.80 29.61
C GLY A 855 -9.94 20.92 28.35
N LYS A 856 -8.61 20.84 28.51
CA LYS A 856 -7.63 20.90 27.41
C LYS A 856 -7.09 19.53 26.99
N PHE A 857 -7.65 18.46 27.55
CA PHE A 857 -7.26 17.09 27.27
C PHE A 857 -8.30 16.45 26.35
N ASN A 858 -7.89 16.12 25.13
CA ASN A 858 -8.71 15.36 24.19
C ASN A 858 -8.25 13.91 24.19
N TYR A 859 -9.20 12.97 24.10
CA TYR A 859 -8.86 11.57 23.93
C TYR A 859 -9.83 10.86 22.99
N ASN A 860 -9.30 9.91 22.22
CA ASN A 860 -10.04 9.04 21.31
C ASN A 860 -9.54 7.60 21.47
N ILE A 861 -10.38 6.74 22.01
CA ILE A 861 -10.15 5.30 22.12
C ILE A 861 -10.95 4.63 21.02
N TYR A 862 -10.33 3.75 20.24
CA TYR A 862 -11.02 3.08 19.15
C TYR A 862 -10.56 1.63 19.02
N GLY A 863 -11.43 0.79 18.48
CA GLY A 863 -11.12 -0.60 18.22
C GLY A 863 -12.02 -1.22 17.17
N ASN A 864 -11.52 -2.29 16.57
CA ASN A 864 -12.29 -3.15 15.68
C ASN A 864 -11.92 -4.62 15.89
N VAL A 865 -12.89 -5.48 15.60
CA VAL A 865 -12.73 -6.93 15.54
C VAL A 865 -13.49 -7.47 14.35
N THR A 866 -12.91 -8.45 13.68
CA THR A 866 -13.52 -9.21 12.59
C THR A 866 -13.36 -10.68 12.89
N TYR A 867 -14.46 -11.42 12.87
CA TYR A 867 -14.47 -12.88 12.90
C TYR A 867 -14.81 -13.41 11.51
N VAL A 868 -14.05 -14.40 11.02
CA VAL A 868 -14.31 -15.06 9.74
C VAL A 868 -14.20 -16.57 9.89
N LYS A 869 -15.29 -17.29 9.62
CA LYS A 869 -15.26 -18.73 9.36
C LYS A 869 -15.14 -18.98 7.86
N ASN A 870 -14.03 -19.60 7.44
CA ASN A 870 -13.81 -20.06 6.08
C ASN A 870 -14.14 -21.56 5.95
N GLU A 871 -14.88 -21.93 4.91
CA GLU A 871 -15.32 -23.32 4.72
C GLU A 871 -15.41 -23.67 3.23
N VAL A 872 -14.77 -24.76 2.82
CA VAL A 872 -14.97 -25.39 1.51
C VAL A 872 -16.27 -26.17 1.57
N VAL A 873 -17.30 -25.67 0.89
CA VAL A 873 -18.63 -26.30 0.86
C VAL A 873 -18.67 -27.44 -0.15
N ASN A 874 -17.99 -27.25 -1.28
CA ASN A 874 -17.88 -28.28 -2.30
C ASN A 874 -16.56 -28.15 -3.03
N ILE A 875 -15.85 -29.24 -3.25
CA ILE A 875 -14.61 -29.25 -4.04
C ILE A 875 -14.83 -29.78 -5.47
N GLY A 876 -15.92 -30.56 -5.63
CA GLY A 876 -16.35 -31.15 -6.90
C GLY A 876 -15.31 -32.11 -7.49
N GLY A 877 -14.78 -33.00 -6.66
CA GLY A 877 -13.82 -34.04 -7.06
C GLY A 877 -13.06 -34.56 -5.84
N ASP A 878 -11.86 -35.08 -6.07
CA ASP A 878 -10.98 -35.54 -4.99
C ASP A 878 -10.41 -34.36 -4.19
N ASP A 879 -10.05 -34.66 -2.94
CA ASP A 879 -9.31 -33.76 -2.07
C ASP A 879 -8.04 -33.25 -2.74
N MET A 880 -7.75 -31.97 -2.52
CA MET A 880 -6.50 -31.38 -3.02
C MET A 880 -5.47 -31.41 -1.90
N ILE A 881 -4.66 -32.47 -1.88
CA ILE A 881 -3.56 -32.65 -0.93
C ILE A 881 -2.27 -32.06 -1.52
N ASN A 882 -1.61 -31.20 -0.74
CA ASN A 882 -0.32 -30.63 -1.09
C ASN A 882 0.65 -30.75 0.10
N GLY A 883 1.38 -31.86 0.16
CA GLY A 883 2.24 -32.20 1.30
C GLY A 883 1.41 -32.33 2.58
N ARG A 884 1.64 -31.43 3.54
CA ARG A 884 0.93 -31.36 4.83
C ARG A 884 -0.24 -30.37 4.83
N ARG A 885 -0.70 -29.95 3.66
CA ARG A 885 -1.90 -29.12 3.48
C ARG A 885 -2.96 -29.88 2.72
N ILE A 886 -4.22 -29.54 2.97
CA ILE A 886 -5.37 -30.11 2.29
C ILE A 886 -6.46 -29.06 2.08
N THR A 887 -7.09 -29.12 0.93
CA THR A 887 -8.41 -28.51 0.72
C THR A 887 -9.42 -29.65 0.62
N ARG A 888 -10.34 -29.71 1.58
CA ARG A 888 -11.35 -30.77 1.74
C ARG A 888 -12.68 -30.15 2.17
N GLU A 889 -13.79 -30.74 1.73
CA GLU A 889 -15.13 -30.30 2.12
C GLU A 889 -15.32 -30.30 3.65
N GLY A 890 -15.96 -29.24 4.18
CA GLY A 890 -16.19 -29.04 5.62
C GLY A 890 -15.05 -28.36 6.37
N TYR A 891 -13.89 -28.13 5.74
CA TYR A 891 -12.72 -27.49 6.36
C TYR A 891 -12.37 -26.16 5.68
N PRO A 892 -11.59 -25.29 6.33
CA PRO A 892 -11.01 -24.11 5.68
C PRO A 892 -10.17 -24.47 4.46
N ILE A 893 -10.06 -23.55 3.50
CA ILE A 893 -9.11 -23.67 2.39
C ILE A 893 -7.70 -23.83 2.97
N ASP A 894 -6.94 -24.78 2.43
CA ASP A 894 -5.52 -24.98 2.76
C ASP A 894 -5.27 -25.24 4.27
N ALA A 895 -6.19 -25.99 4.90
CA ALA A 895 -6.03 -26.52 6.25
C ALA A 895 -4.81 -27.46 6.36
N TYR A 896 -4.29 -27.70 7.57
CA TYR A 896 -3.19 -28.66 7.71
C TYR A 896 -3.71 -30.09 7.74
N TYR A 897 -2.92 -31.01 7.21
CA TYR A 897 -3.19 -32.44 7.16
C TYR A 897 -2.01 -33.20 7.77
N LEU A 898 -2.17 -33.62 9.03
CA LEU A 898 -1.07 -33.98 9.93
C LEU A 898 -1.38 -35.23 10.74
N TYR A 899 -0.32 -35.93 11.16
CA TYR A 899 -0.39 -36.95 12.21
C TYR A 899 -0.64 -36.32 13.59
N ILE A 900 -1.43 -36.97 14.45
CA ILE A 900 -1.59 -36.53 15.85
C ILE A 900 -0.39 -37.01 16.65
N CYS A 901 0.28 -36.09 17.35
CA CYS A 901 1.35 -36.40 18.28
C CYS A 901 0.84 -36.37 19.73
N ASP A 902 0.93 -37.50 20.44
CA ASP A 902 0.46 -37.66 21.83
C ASP A 902 1.56 -37.45 22.87
N GLY A 903 2.79 -37.16 22.42
CA GLY A 903 3.91 -36.84 23.28
C GLY A 903 5.20 -37.46 22.78
N ILE A 904 6.08 -37.80 23.73
CA ILE A 904 7.40 -38.39 23.48
C ILE A 904 7.47 -39.69 24.27
N PHE A 905 7.91 -40.78 23.64
CA PHE A 905 8.16 -42.05 24.31
C PHE A 905 9.16 -41.87 25.44
N GLN A 906 8.83 -42.31 26.65
CA GLN A 906 9.69 -42.21 27.83
C GLN A 906 10.50 -43.50 28.08
N SER A 907 10.13 -44.61 27.44
CA SER A 907 10.84 -45.88 27.56
C SER A 907 10.64 -46.77 26.33
N GLU A 908 11.57 -47.70 26.11
CA GLU A 908 11.47 -48.73 25.06
C GLU A 908 10.26 -49.66 25.27
N ASP A 909 9.79 -49.79 26.52
CA ASP A 909 8.59 -50.58 26.83
C ASP A 909 7.33 -49.93 26.26
N GLN A 910 7.24 -48.59 26.32
CA GLN A 910 6.14 -47.86 25.68
C GLN A 910 6.17 -48.04 24.15
N VAL A 911 7.35 -48.05 23.54
CA VAL A 911 7.49 -48.27 22.09
C VAL A 911 6.95 -49.64 21.68
N LYS A 912 7.27 -50.70 22.45
CA LYS A 912 6.84 -52.08 22.14
C LYS A 912 5.33 -52.31 22.27
N HIS A 913 4.66 -51.55 23.14
CA HIS A 913 3.22 -51.68 23.41
C HIS A 913 2.37 -50.66 22.65
N HIS A 914 2.98 -49.84 21.78
CA HIS A 914 2.30 -48.88 20.95
C HIS A 914 2.13 -49.40 19.50
N ALA A 915 1.25 -48.78 18.72
CA ALA A 915 1.12 -49.04 17.28
C ALA A 915 2.47 -48.88 16.57
N PHE A 916 2.72 -49.74 15.59
CA PHE A 916 3.99 -49.80 14.90
C PHE A 916 4.21 -48.56 14.01
N GLN A 917 5.23 -47.76 14.37
CA GLN A 917 5.65 -46.57 13.60
C GLN A 917 6.74 -46.91 12.59
N SER A 918 7.89 -47.36 13.09
CA SER A 918 9.01 -47.84 12.30
C SER A 918 9.99 -48.63 13.17
N VAL A 919 10.87 -49.41 12.54
CA VAL A 919 11.93 -50.16 13.22
C VAL A 919 12.97 -49.30 13.95
N ASN A 920 13.04 -48.00 13.62
CA ASN A 920 13.99 -47.05 14.20
C ASN A 920 13.38 -46.24 15.36
N THR A 921 12.13 -46.50 15.72
CA THR A 921 11.44 -45.81 16.83
C THR A 921 12.01 -46.29 18.16
N HIS A 922 12.39 -45.34 19.03
CA HIS A 922 12.99 -45.58 20.35
C HIS A 922 12.42 -44.62 21.40
N ALA A 923 12.79 -44.84 22.67
CA ALA A 923 12.57 -43.86 23.72
C ALA A 923 13.18 -42.50 23.34
N GLY A 924 12.42 -41.43 23.53
CA GLY A 924 12.74 -40.08 23.10
C GLY A 924 12.14 -39.69 21.74
N ASP A 925 11.51 -40.60 21.01
CA ASP A 925 10.82 -40.27 19.75
C ASP A 925 9.37 -39.85 19.94
N LEU A 926 8.81 -39.18 18.93
CA LEU A 926 7.41 -38.73 18.95
C LEU A 926 6.45 -39.93 18.89
N ILE A 927 5.35 -39.84 19.64
CA ILE A 927 4.27 -40.83 19.68
C ILE A 927 3.18 -40.38 18.71
N PHE A 928 2.96 -41.11 17.61
CA PHE A 928 1.89 -40.84 16.65
C PHE A 928 0.67 -41.70 16.92
N ARG A 929 -0.51 -41.10 17.07
CA ARG A 929 -1.73 -41.87 17.31
C ARG A 929 -2.17 -42.64 16.07
N ASP A 930 -2.50 -43.92 16.25
CA ASP A 930 -3.23 -44.74 15.29
C ASP A 930 -4.71 -44.33 15.31
N VAL A 931 -5.15 -43.66 14.26
CA VAL A 931 -6.48 -43.07 14.10
C VAL A 931 -7.30 -43.88 13.11
N SER A 932 -6.68 -44.46 12.07
CA SER A 932 -7.36 -45.18 11.00
C SER A 932 -6.38 -46.00 10.17
N GLY A 933 -6.82 -47.17 9.71
CA GLY A 933 -6.16 -47.95 8.66
C GLY A 933 -7.01 -48.04 7.38
N PRO A 934 -6.66 -48.98 6.47
CA PRO A 934 -7.33 -49.15 5.17
C PRO A 934 -8.84 -49.43 5.26
N GLU A 935 -9.31 -49.99 6.37
CA GLU A 935 -10.73 -50.28 6.64
C GLU A 935 -11.45 -49.14 7.41
N GLY A 936 -10.80 -47.99 7.58
CA GLY A 936 -11.38 -46.82 8.26
C GLY A 936 -11.40 -46.91 9.79
N VAL A 937 -10.66 -47.86 10.37
CA VAL A 937 -10.52 -48.08 11.82
C VAL A 937 -9.05 -48.35 12.17
N PRO A 938 -8.59 -48.07 13.40
CA PRO A 938 -7.22 -48.34 13.84
C PRO A 938 -6.80 -49.79 13.60
N ASP A 939 -5.61 -50.01 13.05
CA ASP A 939 -5.10 -51.34 12.64
C ASP A 939 -3.77 -51.74 13.29
N GLY A 940 -3.27 -50.92 14.21
CA GLY A 940 -2.01 -51.10 14.91
C GLY A 940 -0.79 -50.61 14.13
N GLN A 941 -0.95 -49.92 13.00
CA GLN A 941 0.15 -49.39 12.17
C GLN A 941 -0.03 -47.91 11.90
N ILE A 942 1.07 -47.14 11.95
CA ILE A 942 1.04 -45.71 11.61
C ILE A 942 1.32 -45.52 10.12
N THR A 943 0.27 -45.26 9.35
CA THR A 943 0.25 -45.10 7.89
C THR A 943 -0.30 -43.73 7.46
N GLU A 944 -0.35 -43.45 6.15
CA GLU A 944 -0.86 -42.17 5.65
C GLU A 944 -2.36 -41.94 5.91
N ASP A 945 -3.09 -43.00 6.25
CA ASP A 945 -4.52 -42.99 6.62
C ASP A 945 -4.76 -42.37 8.01
N ASP A 946 -3.72 -42.29 8.85
CA ASP A 946 -3.80 -41.72 10.22
C ASP A 946 -3.77 -40.20 10.29
N ARG A 947 -3.61 -39.53 9.15
CA ARG A 947 -3.57 -38.06 9.12
C ARG A 947 -4.97 -37.48 9.31
N ILE A 948 -5.03 -36.43 10.11
CA ILE A 948 -6.26 -35.65 10.34
C ILE A 948 -6.15 -34.25 9.76
N VAL A 949 -7.30 -33.67 9.43
CA VAL A 949 -7.38 -32.24 9.07
C VAL A 949 -7.44 -31.41 10.34
N THR A 950 -6.52 -30.46 10.51
CA THR A 950 -6.40 -29.61 11.70
C THR A 950 -5.72 -28.28 11.37
N GLY A 951 -5.88 -27.26 12.21
CA GLY A 951 -5.26 -25.94 12.05
C GLY A 951 -5.67 -25.18 10.78
N SER A 952 -5.34 -23.89 10.73
CA SER A 952 -5.70 -23.02 9.61
C SER A 952 -4.64 -21.94 9.39
N SER A 953 -4.32 -21.63 8.13
CA SER A 953 -3.53 -20.44 7.76
C SER A 953 -4.40 -19.18 7.60
N VAL A 954 -5.73 -19.32 7.68
CA VAL A 954 -6.69 -18.21 7.74
C VAL A 954 -6.96 -17.89 9.20
N PRO A 955 -6.74 -16.65 9.68
CA PRO A 955 -7.08 -16.28 11.04
C PRO A 955 -8.59 -16.28 11.26
N ASP A 956 -9.04 -16.86 12.36
CA ASP A 956 -10.43 -16.78 12.81
C ASP A 956 -10.80 -15.36 13.20
N PHE A 957 -9.91 -14.68 13.92
CA PHE A 957 -10.10 -13.30 14.38
C PHE A 957 -8.96 -12.40 13.91
N THR A 958 -9.33 -11.21 13.42
CA THR A 958 -8.43 -10.07 13.31
C THR A 958 -8.96 -8.93 14.16
N TYR A 959 -8.09 -8.25 14.89
CA TYR A 959 -8.51 -7.16 15.77
C TYR A 959 -7.43 -6.09 15.87
N SER A 960 -7.87 -4.87 16.14
CA SER A 960 -6.97 -3.76 16.39
C SER A 960 -7.61 -2.75 17.31
N PHE A 961 -6.79 -2.03 18.06
CA PHE A 961 -7.27 -0.97 18.94
C PHE A 961 -6.18 0.08 19.11
N GLY A 962 -6.60 1.28 19.47
CA GLY A 962 -5.67 2.38 19.65
C GLY A 962 -6.22 3.49 20.52
N LEU A 963 -5.31 4.39 20.84
CA LEU A 963 -5.52 5.52 21.71
C LEU A 963 -4.86 6.74 21.07
N ASN A 964 -5.61 7.82 20.93
CA ASN A 964 -5.05 9.16 20.67
C ASN A 964 -5.30 10.02 21.89
N LEU A 965 -4.25 10.67 22.40
CA LEU A 965 -4.33 11.64 23.47
C LEU A 965 -3.73 12.95 22.99
N ASP A 966 -4.40 14.07 23.24
CA ASP A 966 -3.86 15.40 22.98
C ASP A 966 -3.97 16.26 24.23
N TYR A 967 -2.85 16.83 24.67
CA TYR A 967 -2.79 17.75 25.80
C TYR A 967 -1.84 18.90 25.50
N LYS A 968 -2.38 20.14 25.43
CA LYS A 968 -1.58 21.37 25.26
C LYS A 968 -0.48 21.24 24.20
N ARG A 969 -0.83 20.76 23.00
CA ARG A 969 0.06 20.57 21.82
C ARG A 969 1.00 19.36 21.88
N ILE A 970 0.94 18.56 22.95
CA ILE A 970 1.57 17.23 23.00
C ILE A 970 0.53 16.22 22.57
N GLY A 971 0.81 15.48 21.50
CA GLY A 971 -0.04 14.40 21.01
C GLY A 971 0.64 13.04 21.21
N LEU A 972 -0.07 12.06 21.76
CA LEU A 972 0.35 10.66 21.85
C LEU A 972 -0.61 9.78 21.03
N ASN A 973 -0.08 9.05 20.06
CA ASN A 973 -0.81 8.02 19.32
C ASN A 973 -0.24 6.63 19.68
N VAL A 974 -1.10 5.69 20.02
CA VAL A 974 -0.74 4.29 20.29
C VAL A 974 -1.67 3.39 19.48
N PHE A 975 -1.11 2.40 18.80
CA PHE A 975 -1.87 1.49 17.94
C PHE A 975 -1.37 0.04 18.04
N PHE A 976 -2.31 -0.86 18.36
CA PHE A 976 -2.11 -2.30 18.46
C PHE A 976 -2.89 -3.03 17.36
N GLN A 977 -2.31 -4.12 16.86
CA GLN A 977 -2.96 -5.06 15.96
C GLN A 977 -2.68 -6.50 16.43
N GLY A 978 -3.68 -7.37 16.34
CA GLY A 978 -3.51 -8.78 16.60
C GLY A 978 -4.35 -9.69 15.70
N VAL A 979 -4.00 -10.96 15.74
CA VAL A 979 -4.71 -12.07 15.09
C VAL A 979 -4.78 -13.26 16.04
N SER A 980 -5.86 -14.04 15.95
CA SER A 980 -6.07 -15.24 16.76
C SER A 980 -6.66 -16.38 15.94
N GLY A 981 -6.39 -17.62 16.36
CA GLY A 981 -6.90 -18.84 15.70
C GLY A 981 -6.17 -19.13 14.39
N ILE A 982 -4.86 -18.90 14.36
CA ILE A 982 -4.03 -19.07 13.17
C ILE A 982 -2.82 -19.94 13.48
N SER A 983 -2.52 -20.88 12.59
CA SER A 983 -1.47 -21.87 12.80
C SER A 983 -0.37 -21.77 11.75
N THR A 984 0.85 -22.05 12.17
CA THR A 984 2.05 -22.06 11.33
C THR A 984 2.84 -23.34 11.53
N TYR A 985 3.51 -23.85 10.49
CA TYR A 985 4.31 -25.06 10.56
C TYR A 985 5.74 -24.75 10.12
N PRO A 986 6.62 -24.27 11.03
CA PRO A 986 8.02 -23.99 10.70
C PRO A 986 8.79 -25.29 10.49
N THR A 987 9.76 -25.29 9.57
CA THR A 987 10.54 -26.49 9.20
C THR A 987 12.00 -26.15 8.84
N HIS A 988 12.81 -27.19 8.63
CA HIS A 988 14.20 -27.13 8.15
C HIS A 988 15.21 -26.50 9.15
N ASN A 989 16.26 -25.84 8.64
CA ASN A 989 17.45 -25.44 9.40
C ASN A 989 17.09 -24.63 10.65
N LEU A 990 17.76 -24.93 11.77
CA LEU A 990 17.51 -24.41 13.12
C LEU A 990 16.18 -24.82 13.76
N VAL A 991 15.11 -25.03 12.99
CA VAL A 991 13.85 -25.60 13.49
C VAL A 991 14.05 -27.08 13.81
N TYR A 992 14.65 -27.83 12.88
CA TYR A 992 15.10 -29.20 13.07
C TYR A 992 16.61 -29.20 13.34
N PRO A 993 17.09 -29.99 14.31
CA PRO A 993 18.48 -29.95 14.73
C PRO A 993 19.36 -30.57 13.64
N TYR A 994 20.49 -29.91 13.33
CA TYR A 994 21.49 -30.42 12.38
C TYR A 994 20.94 -30.71 10.97
N ALA A 995 19.94 -29.92 10.53
CA ALA A 995 19.28 -30.16 9.26
C ALA A 995 20.23 -30.06 8.05
N ASN A 996 20.44 -31.15 7.30
CA ASN A 996 21.47 -31.19 6.24
C ASN A 996 22.85 -30.70 6.71
N GLY A 997 23.27 -31.09 7.92
CA GLY A 997 24.54 -30.64 8.52
C GLY A 997 24.59 -29.14 8.87
N ALA A 998 23.43 -28.49 9.07
CA ALA A 998 23.30 -27.12 9.54
C ALA A 998 23.57 -26.97 11.05
N GLY A 999 23.48 -25.73 11.54
CA GLY A 999 23.56 -25.42 12.96
C GLY A 999 22.38 -25.97 13.78
N VAL A 1000 22.47 -25.76 15.09
CA VAL A 1000 21.44 -26.11 16.09
C VAL A 1000 21.21 -24.89 16.99
N THR A 1001 20.05 -24.79 17.63
CA THR A 1001 19.78 -23.74 18.63
C THR A 1001 20.19 -24.18 20.04
N TYR A 1002 20.47 -23.23 20.93
CA TYR A 1002 20.74 -23.56 22.34
C TYR A 1002 19.56 -24.26 23.00
N GLU A 1003 18.33 -23.96 22.55
CA GLU A 1003 17.12 -24.58 23.05
C GLU A 1003 17.10 -26.09 22.78
N TRP A 1004 17.46 -26.53 21.56
CA TRP A 1004 17.57 -27.94 21.22
C TRP A 1004 18.53 -28.70 22.15
N LEU A 1005 19.68 -28.10 22.47
CA LEU A 1005 20.66 -28.72 23.37
C LEU A 1005 20.20 -28.78 24.83
N LYS A 1006 19.25 -27.92 25.24
CA LYS A 1006 18.71 -27.88 26.61
C LYS A 1006 17.45 -28.73 26.78
N LYS A 1007 16.60 -28.79 25.76
CA LYS A 1007 15.25 -29.36 25.81
C LYS A 1007 15.12 -30.75 25.18
N ALA A 1008 16.12 -31.20 24.40
CA ALA A 1008 16.09 -32.55 23.84
C ALA A 1008 16.00 -33.60 24.94
N TRP A 1009 15.17 -34.61 24.69
CA TRP A 1009 14.98 -35.73 25.60
C TRP A 1009 16.27 -36.54 25.78
N THR A 1010 16.58 -36.86 27.03
CA THR A 1010 17.55 -37.89 27.42
C THR A 1010 16.97 -38.67 28.61
N PRO A 1011 17.53 -39.84 28.99
CA PRO A 1011 17.12 -40.53 30.21
C PRO A 1011 17.20 -39.66 31.47
N GLU A 1012 18.09 -38.67 31.49
CA GLU A 1012 18.28 -37.70 32.57
C GLU A 1012 17.42 -36.44 32.41
N ASN A 1013 16.84 -36.20 31.23
CA ASN A 1013 16.04 -35.02 30.87
C ASN A 1013 14.70 -35.41 30.21
N THR A 1014 13.89 -36.19 30.92
CA THR A 1014 12.61 -36.71 30.41
C THR A 1014 11.53 -35.63 30.22
N GLY A 1015 11.65 -34.50 30.93
CA GLY A 1015 10.73 -33.36 30.88
C GLY A 1015 11.11 -32.22 29.93
N GLY A 1016 12.14 -32.40 29.09
CA GLY A 1016 12.72 -31.32 28.27
C GLY A 1016 11.78 -30.76 27.19
N GLY A 1017 10.84 -31.56 26.68
CA GLY A 1017 9.80 -31.11 25.75
C GLY A 1017 10.15 -31.20 24.25
N PHE A 1018 11.39 -31.55 23.89
CA PHE A 1018 11.77 -31.91 22.52
C PHE A 1018 12.14 -33.39 22.40
N PRO A 1019 11.93 -34.02 21.23
CA PRO A 1019 12.38 -35.39 21.01
C PRO A 1019 13.90 -35.49 21.18
N ARG A 1020 14.40 -36.72 21.31
CA ARG A 1020 15.84 -36.98 21.40
C ARG A 1020 16.57 -36.33 20.22
N LEU A 1021 17.77 -35.84 20.51
CA LEU A 1021 18.58 -35.15 19.52
C LEU A 1021 19.04 -36.16 18.45
N LEU A 1022 18.76 -35.86 17.18
CA LEU A 1022 19.12 -36.69 16.03
C LEU A 1022 19.64 -35.79 14.91
N THR A 1023 20.36 -36.36 13.94
CA THR A 1023 20.65 -35.66 12.69
C THR A 1023 19.53 -35.93 11.69
N THR A 1024 18.95 -34.90 11.09
CA THR A 1024 17.82 -35.11 10.15
C THR A 1024 18.21 -35.83 8.85
N ASN A 1025 19.49 -36.09 8.61
CA ASN A 1025 19.99 -36.80 7.42
C ASN A 1025 19.49 -38.26 7.37
N SER A 1026 19.01 -38.80 8.49
CA SER A 1026 18.51 -40.18 8.64
C SER A 1026 17.06 -40.39 8.19
N GLN A 1027 16.35 -39.35 7.71
CA GLN A 1027 14.92 -39.41 7.32
C GLN A 1027 14.02 -39.99 8.43
N HIS A 1028 14.31 -39.65 9.69
CA HIS A 1028 13.59 -40.16 10.85
C HIS A 1028 12.16 -39.61 10.97
N ASP A 1029 11.23 -40.44 11.45
CA ASP A 1029 9.79 -40.12 11.55
C ASP A 1029 9.49 -38.86 12.36
N ASN A 1030 10.31 -38.54 13.37
CA ASN A 1030 10.22 -37.29 14.15
C ASN A 1030 10.15 -36.04 13.26
N TYR A 1031 10.75 -36.06 12.06
CA TYR A 1031 10.85 -34.90 11.17
C TYR A 1031 10.18 -35.12 9.80
N THR A 1032 10.06 -36.37 9.33
CA THR A 1032 9.45 -36.71 8.04
C THR A 1032 7.94 -36.87 8.11
N LYS A 1033 7.40 -37.39 9.22
CA LYS A 1033 5.95 -37.46 9.47
C LYS A 1033 5.47 -36.12 10.04
N SER A 1034 4.81 -35.33 9.20
CA SER A 1034 4.34 -34.00 9.62
C SER A 1034 3.23 -34.12 10.67
N SER A 1035 3.43 -33.56 11.86
CA SER A 1035 2.58 -33.84 13.02
C SER A 1035 2.15 -32.60 13.80
N THR A 1036 1.14 -32.74 14.64
CA THR A 1036 0.64 -31.66 15.52
C THR A 1036 1.68 -31.12 16.49
N PHE A 1037 2.79 -31.85 16.73
CA PHE A 1037 3.91 -31.37 17.56
C PHE A 1037 4.59 -30.13 16.99
N TRP A 1038 4.75 -30.10 15.67
CA TRP A 1038 5.43 -29.01 14.94
C TRP A 1038 4.47 -27.90 14.51
N LEU A 1039 3.16 -28.13 14.61
CA LEU A 1039 2.16 -27.11 14.35
C LEU A 1039 2.16 -26.12 15.52
N ARG A 1040 2.49 -24.87 15.25
CA ARG A 1040 2.56 -23.80 16.24
C ARG A 1040 1.38 -22.83 16.09
N ASP A 1041 0.88 -22.34 17.21
CA ASP A 1041 -0.02 -21.20 17.22
C ASP A 1041 0.77 -19.94 16.83
N ALA A 1042 0.34 -19.25 15.78
CA ALA A 1042 0.93 -18.00 15.30
C ALA A 1042 0.08 -16.77 15.69
N SER A 1043 -0.84 -16.94 16.64
CA SER A 1043 -1.60 -15.83 17.22
C SER A 1043 -0.67 -14.84 17.89
N TYR A 1044 -0.95 -13.55 17.72
CA TYR A 1044 -0.13 -12.49 18.31
C TYR A 1044 -0.92 -11.21 18.54
N LEU A 1045 -0.40 -10.38 19.44
CA LEU A 1045 -0.73 -8.96 19.61
C LEU A 1045 0.55 -8.14 19.49
N ARG A 1046 0.58 -7.16 18.59
CA ARG A 1046 1.76 -6.32 18.33
C ARG A 1046 1.44 -4.84 18.52
N LEU A 1047 2.31 -4.14 19.23
CA LEU A 1047 2.36 -2.67 19.26
C LEU A 1047 2.92 -2.18 17.92
N LYS A 1048 2.02 -1.92 16.97
CA LYS A 1048 2.37 -1.51 15.61
C LYS A 1048 2.94 -0.10 15.57
N ASN A 1049 2.43 0.81 16.41
CA ASN A 1049 2.90 2.19 16.44
C ASN A 1049 2.76 2.81 17.84
N ILE A 1050 3.79 3.54 18.27
CA ILE A 1050 3.70 4.52 19.35
C ILE A 1050 4.39 5.82 18.91
N GLN A 1051 3.66 6.92 18.93
CA GLN A 1051 4.12 8.20 18.41
C GLN A 1051 3.90 9.31 19.43
N LEU A 1052 4.95 10.08 19.69
CA LEU A 1052 4.85 11.33 20.43
C LEU A 1052 5.09 12.49 19.47
N THR A 1053 4.21 13.49 19.52
CA THR A 1053 4.27 14.68 18.68
C THR A 1053 4.21 15.94 19.52
N TYR A 1054 4.82 17.00 19.02
CA TYR A 1054 4.71 18.34 19.60
C TYR A 1054 4.49 19.39 18.52
N ASP A 1055 3.36 20.08 18.62
CA ASP A 1055 2.99 21.20 17.76
C ASP A 1055 3.55 22.52 18.32
N PHE A 1056 4.35 23.23 17.55
CA PHE A 1056 4.97 24.47 18.02
C PHE A 1056 3.96 25.61 18.14
N PRO A 1057 4.07 26.46 19.17
CA PRO A 1057 3.23 27.64 19.31
C PRO A 1057 3.34 28.57 18.09
N LYS A 1058 2.21 29.00 17.50
CA LYS A 1058 2.18 29.98 16.39
C LYS A 1058 3.03 31.22 16.69
N LYS A 1059 2.94 31.75 17.91
CA LYS A 1059 3.73 32.91 18.38
C LYS A 1059 5.24 32.78 18.15
N TRP A 1060 5.79 31.57 18.17
CA TRP A 1060 7.23 31.33 17.98
C TRP A 1060 7.62 31.15 16.52
N ILE A 1061 6.70 30.65 15.68
CA ILE A 1061 7.00 30.24 14.30
C ILE A 1061 6.51 31.24 13.25
N THR A 1062 5.47 32.02 13.55
CA THR A 1062 4.98 33.07 12.64
C THR A 1062 6.05 34.13 12.31
N PRO A 1063 6.93 34.57 13.25
CA PRO A 1063 8.04 35.47 12.90
C PRO A 1063 9.01 34.88 11.87
N LEU A 1064 9.08 33.55 11.76
CA LEU A 1064 9.90 32.82 10.79
C LEU A 1064 9.17 32.58 9.46
N LYS A 1065 7.96 33.13 9.29
CA LYS A 1065 7.06 32.89 8.14
C LYS A 1065 6.68 31.41 7.97
N ILE A 1066 6.62 30.68 9.08
CA ILE A 1066 6.18 29.28 9.11
C ILE A 1066 4.73 29.25 9.59
N ALA A 1067 3.85 28.59 8.83
CA ALA A 1067 2.44 28.43 9.16
C ALA A 1067 2.22 27.32 10.20
N ALA A 1068 2.95 26.21 10.09
CA ALA A 1068 2.93 25.10 11.04
C ALA A 1068 4.29 24.41 11.15
N LEU A 1069 4.68 24.05 12.37
CA LEU A 1069 5.87 23.25 12.67
C LEU A 1069 5.49 22.18 13.69
N LYS A 1070 5.71 20.92 13.33
CA LYS A 1070 5.52 19.76 14.19
C LYS A 1070 6.80 18.95 14.24
N VAL A 1071 7.19 18.51 15.43
CA VAL A 1071 8.23 17.48 15.61
C VAL A 1071 7.60 16.20 16.14
N PHE A 1072 8.18 15.06 15.77
CA PHE A 1072 7.71 13.77 16.24
C PHE A 1072 8.86 12.81 16.51
N VAL A 1073 8.60 11.87 17.41
CA VAL A 1073 9.36 10.64 17.59
C VAL A 1073 8.39 9.47 17.56
N ASN A 1074 8.81 8.37 16.96
CA ASN A 1074 7.97 7.23 16.68
C ASN A 1074 8.73 5.92 16.90
N ALA A 1075 8.04 4.89 17.38
CA ALA A 1075 8.53 3.52 17.35
C ALA A 1075 7.48 2.60 16.74
N GLU A 1076 7.89 1.75 15.80
CA GLU A 1076 7.03 0.72 15.18
C GLU A 1076 7.49 -0.69 15.55
N ASN A 1077 6.53 -1.61 15.67
CA ASN A 1077 6.72 -3.02 16.02
C ASN A 1077 7.57 -3.23 17.30
N LEU A 1078 7.46 -2.32 18.27
CA LEU A 1078 8.33 -2.31 19.45
C LEU A 1078 8.11 -3.53 20.36
N LEU A 1079 6.86 -3.98 20.49
CA LEU A 1079 6.46 -5.09 21.36
C LEU A 1079 5.58 -6.07 20.57
N THR A 1080 5.86 -7.37 20.69
CA THR A 1080 5.02 -8.46 20.18
C THR A 1080 4.77 -9.45 21.30
N PHE A 1081 3.52 -9.77 21.56
CA PHE A 1081 3.07 -10.82 22.45
C PHE A 1081 2.63 -12.00 21.59
N SER A 1082 3.29 -13.14 21.71
CA SER A 1082 2.98 -14.38 20.99
C SER A 1082 3.62 -15.54 21.72
N ASP A 1083 2.98 -16.71 21.67
CA ASP A 1083 3.57 -17.97 22.14
C ASP A 1083 4.49 -18.59 21.07
N PHE A 1084 4.55 -17.99 19.87
CA PHE A 1084 5.48 -18.40 18.83
C PHE A 1084 6.88 -17.83 19.09
N ASP A 1085 7.80 -18.72 19.48
CA ASP A 1085 9.14 -18.39 19.99
C ASP A 1085 10.29 -18.90 19.09
N ILE A 1086 10.00 -19.27 17.84
CA ILE A 1086 11.03 -19.75 16.89
C ILE A 1086 11.39 -18.67 15.86
N PHE A 1087 10.42 -17.83 15.47
CA PHE A 1087 10.62 -16.74 14.51
C PHE A 1087 9.56 -15.65 14.69
N ASP A 1088 9.55 -14.62 13.85
CA ASP A 1088 8.47 -13.62 13.86
C ASP A 1088 7.11 -14.25 13.48
N PRO A 1089 6.03 -14.02 14.26
CA PRO A 1089 4.71 -14.62 13.99
C PRO A 1089 3.99 -14.02 12.77
N GLU A 1090 4.41 -12.85 12.26
CA GLU A 1090 3.85 -12.20 11.06
C GLU A 1090 4.58 -12.64 9.77
N ARG A 1091 5.34 -13.74 9.81
CA ARG A 1091 6.00 -14.31 8.63
C ARG A 1091 5.01 -14.76 7.55
N SER A 1092 5.52 -15.10 6.37
CA SER A 1092 4.72 -15.77 5.34
C SER A 1092 4.14 -17.09 5.84
N LEU A 1093 2.82 -17.16 5.96
CA LEU A 1093 2.10 -18.34 6.50
C LEU A 1093 1.84 -19.43 5.46
N THR A 1094 2.03 -19.10 4.18
CA THR A 1094 2.02 -20.06 3.07
C THR A 1094 3.41 -20.63 2.79
N SER A 1095 4.44 -20.17 3.51
CA SER A 1095 5.79 -20.72 3.49
C SER A 1095 6.07 -21.44 4.79
N ASP A 1096 6.64 -22.62 4.71
CA ASP A 1096 6.99 -23.42 5.89
C ASP A 1096 8.47 -23.27 6.26
N TYR A 1097 9.24 -22.68 5.35
CA TYR A 1097 10.59 -22.25 5.59
C TYR A 1097 10.59 -20.93 6.36
N ILE A 1098 11.56 -20.80 7.26
CA ILE A 1098 11.86 -19.54 7.96
C ILE A 1098 12.90 -18.69 7.19
N TRP A 1099 13.19 -19.02 5.93
CA TRP A 1099 14.16 -18.34 5.06
C TRP A 1099 13.63 -17.03 4.46
N SER A 1100 12.87 -16.27 5.23
CA SER A 1100 12.31 -14.98 4.82
C SER A 1100 13.14 -13.82 5.37
N TYR A 1101 13.08 -12.68 4.70
CA TYR A 1101 13.60 -11.43 5.27
C TYR A 1101 12.90 -11.16 6.62
N PRO A 1102 13.65 -10.82 7.68
CA PRO A 1102 13.06 -10.63 9.00
C PRO A 1102 12.17 -9.37 9.08
N SER A 1103 11.17 -9.42 9.96
CA SER A 1103 10.44 -8.23 10.39
C SER A 1103 11.35 -7.32 11.21
N VAL A 1104 11.16 -6.00 11.13
CA VAL A 1104 11.96 -5.02 11.87
C VAL A 1104 11.11 -4.17 12.81
N LYS A 1105 11.71 -3.81 13.94
CA LYS A 1105 11.31 -2.67 14.76
C LYS A 1105 12.08 -1.45 14.31
N SER A 1106 11.44 -0.28 14.33
CA SER A 1106 12.08 0.96 13.88
C SER A 1106 11.85 2.08 14.86
N PHE A 1107 12.88 2.89 15.08
CA PHE A 1107 12.82 4.12 15.85
C PHE A 1107 13.04 5.28 14.89
N THR A 1108 12.09 6.20 14.80
CA THR A 1108 12.19 7.33 13.88
C THR A 1108 11.91 8.66 14.56
N GLY A 1109 12.54 9.71 14.04
CA GLY A 1109 12.33 11.08 14.48
C GLY A 1109 12.32 12.00 13.28
N GLY A 1110 11.50 13.04 13.33
CA GLY A 1110 11.31 13.90 12.17
C GLY A 1110 10.59 15.20 12.47
N LEU A 1111 10.43 15.98 11.41
CA LEU A 1111 9.73 17.26 11.44
C LEU A 1111 8.81 17.41 10.23
N ASN A 1112 7.73 18.15 10.43
CA ASN A 1112 6.81 18.59 9.39
C ASN A 1112 6.72 20.11 9.46
N ILE A 1113 6.99 20.76 8.33
CA ILE A 1113 6.98 22.21 8.20
C ILE A 1113 6.00 22.57 7.08
N THR A 1114 5.13 23.53 7.35
CA THR A 1114 4.26 24.13 6.33
C THR A 1114 4.49 25.64 6.31
N PHE A 1115 4.67 26.19 5.11
CA PHE A 1115 4.80 27.62 4.82
C PHE A 1115 3.52 28.15 4.18
#